data_AF-A0A2Z4II04-F1
#
_entry.id   AF-A0A2Z4II04-F1
#
_cell.length_a   1.000
_cell.length_b   1.000
_cell.length_c   1.000
_cell.angle_alpha   90.00
_cell.angle_beta   90.00
_cell.angle_gamma   90.00
#
_symmetry.space_group_name_H-M   'P 1'
#
loop_
_entity.id
_entity.type
_entity.pdbx_description
1 polymer ?
#
loop_
_entity_poly.entity_id
_entity_poly.type
_entity_poly.pdbx_seq_one_letter_code
_entity_poly.pdbx_strand_id
1 'polypeptide(L)'
;MKKISLPKLGLLFSGSLLLTYLVVKACGGYYDILASNFTPEIYVDKSYEPLLLEENFFFYDGMDNAHNGRFNDKIVKDWSEYLDSSVPDFAVDSLLLQADATLISDLNHAERTTPSGLPSWIKSIDLTSQKTKDFLTFLTLAKQVETASLNSGYSYWEPKETHPLTDGELFQQLQKQYENATDEFLKQRYWFQVMKAYFYSASDQEKVIAFFDKTAASMPKNTLYYRALAYKAGVYYRQKAFSQSNLYYAQVFNECASLQKVAIFSYHPQDSVVFAQETLPLAKSPAEKTTLWALQGYYTNEAEAIRHIFALDPTSSHLNFLLTRLINHQERYIKDPNYKTESYRGYADFDEYKKQQHEELNSGALDLVADIAQSGKTKNPFLWNISHGYLLTLNDRFDDAERAFEKAEDHLPKTQLAQNQLRLLRLINQLNMLENPVADQLDALVAELNWLYFELPGQKYPNSDVFRYENAQSWSKKYLSMLFAKGENRLMSELFSNSYAGYFYGYDNQSIFFDQAKNTEKLKQFLLSDTHTGIEQIGEKLYPITLNDVYYYETIKALFANRIDEALQIYEQQKFGKLFPANPFNAHIWDNHDAEHALGKSYPMGKFLKTVKLMQEKLAKQEEVYQNSLLLGNAFYNITHFGNVRAYQSDIVGYSYSPYGFSPTQRRMITDCSKAYMYYQKAFDAATTREQKAKCTYMMAKCERNAYYYEKNYSKYANEWSEEDDDVDFIAWEGFQKLHNEYSDTQYYQEVIEECGYFRTYVERE
;
A
#
# COMPACT_ATOMS: atom_id res chain seq x y z
N MET A 1 16.33 -58.11 1.05
CA MET A 1 16.36 -56.67 0.74
C MET A 1 16.49 -55.90 2.05
N LYS A 2 17.47 -54.99 2.15
CA LYS A 2 17.90 -54.34 3.42
C LYS A 2 16.80 -53.43 3.97
N LYS A 3 16.41 -53.62 5.23
CA LYS A 3 15.51 -52.74 6.00
C LYS A 3 16.21 -51.42 6.29
N ILE A 4 15.66 -50.32 5.79
CA ILE A 4 16.08 -48.96 6.13
C ILE A 4 15.46 -48.62 7.48
N SER A 5 16.27 -48.12 8.43
CA SER A 5 15.82 -47.77 9.78
C SER A 5 15.07 -46.44 9.80
N LEU A 6 14.02 -46.37 10.63
CA LEU A 6 13.18 -45.18 10.89
C LEU A 6 13.92 -43.83 11.02
N PRO A 7 15.12 -43.73 11.67
CA PRO A 7 15.82 -42.44 11.75
C PRO A 7 16.29 -41.88 10.40
N LYS A 8 16.44 -42.69 9.35
CA LYS A 8 16.79 -42.20 8.01
C LYS A 8 15.57 -41.71 7.21
N LEU A 9 14.37 -42.19 7.52
CA LEU A 9 13.11 -41.65 6.98
C LEU A 9 12.74 -40.31 7.65
N GLY A 10 13.07 -40.15 8.94
CA GLY A 10 12.92 -38.88 9.65
C GLY A 10 13.74 -37.74 9.03
N LEU A 11 14.98 -37.99 8.62
CA LEU A 11 15.82 -36.98 7.95
C LEU A 11 15.34 -36.60 6.53
N LEU A 12 14.74 -37.53 5.79
CA LEU A 12 14.18 -37.27 4.44
C LEU A 12 12.81 -36.57 4.49
N PHE A 13 11.99 -36.81 5.53
CA PHE A 13 10.75 -36.06 5.75
C PHE A 13 11.01 -34.66 6.35
N SER A 14 12.03 -34.51 7.19
CA SER A 14 12.45 -33.19 7.72
C SER A 14 12.99 -32.27 6.62
N GLY A 15 13.77 -32.82 5.68
CA GLY A 15 14.32 -32.04 4.56
C GLY A 15 13.25 -31.57 3.56
N SER A 16 12.21 -32.37 3.34
CA SER A 16 11.11 -32.03 2.43
C SER A 16 10.13 -31.03 3.04
N LEU A 17 9.88 -31.09 4.37
CA LEU A 17 9.08 -30.11 5.10
C LEU A 17 9.80 -28.76 5.27
N LEU A 18 11.14 -28.75 5.35
CA LEU A 18 11.92 -27.50 5.37
C LEU A 18 12.02 -26.83 3.98
N LEU A 19 11.96 -27.60 2.90
CA LEU A 19 11.93 -27.05 1.54
C LEU A 19 10.56 -26.52 1.14
N THR A 20 9.46 -27.01 1.72
CA THR A 20 8.12 -26.43 1.52
C THR A 20 7.84 -25.25 2.45
N TYR A 21 8.55 -25.11 3.58
CA TYR A 21 8.49 -23.92 4.44
C TYR A 21 9.40 -22.77 3.97
N LEU A 22 10.25 -23.00 2.95
CA LEU A 22 11.10 -21.97 2.34
C LEU A 22 10.43 -21.19 1.20
N VAL A 23 9.17 -21.50 0.89
CA VAL A 23 8.26 -20.49 0.33
C VAL A 23 7.51 -19.87 1.50
N VAL A 24 8.26 -19.19 2.38
CA VAL A 24 7.67 -18.07 3.11
C VAL A 24 7.19 -17.14 2.01
N LYS A 25 5.88 -17.14 1.81
CA LYS A 25 5.14 -16.00 1.28
C LYS A 25 5.74 -14.77 1.94
N ALA A 26 6.66 -14.10 1.24
CA ALA A 26 6.81 -12.68 1.33
C ALA A 26 5.47 -12.13 0.80
N CYS A 27 4.45 -12.18 1.65
CA CYS A 27 3.34 -11.26 1.53
C CYS A 27 3.99 -9.89 1.75
N GLY A 28 4.28 -9.20 0.65
CA GLY A 28 4.45 -7.76 0.71
C GLY A 28 3.23 -7.24 1.46
N GLY A 29 3.47 -6.64 2.64
CA GLY A 29 2.43 -5.90 3.31
C GLY A 29 1.89 -4.88 2.33
N TYR A 30 0.57 -4.78 2.24
CA TYR A 30 -0.03 -3.56 1.72
C TYR A 30 0.50 -2.44 2.61
N TYR A 31 1.27 -1.53 2.03
CA TYR A 31 1.68 -0.32 2.73
C TYR A 31 0.47 0.59 2.73
N ASP A 32 -0.15 0.74 3.90
CA ASP A 32 -1.27 1.65 4.07
C ASP A 32 -0.73 3.07 3.99
N ILE A 33 -0.87 3.71 2.82
CA ILE A 33 -0.59 5.14 2.70
C ILE A 33 -1.59 5.86 3.59
N LEU A 34 -1.10 6.71 4.50
CA LEU A 34 -1.95 7.53 5.34
C LEU A 34 -2.86 8.41 4.45
N ALA A 35 -4.12 8.03 4.33
CA ALA A 35 -5.12 8.80 3.59
C ALA A 35 -5.49 10.04 4.41
N SER A 36 -5.32 11.23 3.84
CA SER A 36 -5.56 12.50 4.51
C SER A 36 -6.03 13.57 3.52
N ASN A 37 -6.97 14.42 3.92
CA ASN A 37 -7.38 15.61 3.18
C ASN A 37 -6.47 16.81 3.46
N PHE A 38 -5.55 16.70 4.41
CA PHE A 38 -4.68 17.78 4.84
C PHE A 38 -3.26 17.53 4.35
N THR A 39 -2.79 18.34 3.41
CA THR A 39 -1.47 18.20 2.79
C THR A 39 -0.40 18.93 3.61
N PRO A 40 0.39 18.24 4.45
CA PRO A 40 1.37 18.87 5.33
C PRO A 40 2.55 19.52 4.59
N GLU A 41 2.92 19.03 3.40
CA GLU A 41 4.05 19.50 2.58
C GLU A 41 3.92 20.99 2.18
N ILE A 42 2.70 21.54 2.24
CA ILE A 42 2.42 22.95 1.98
C ILE A 42 2.99 23.86 3.08
N TYR A 43 3.10 23.33 4.29
CA TYR A 43 3.12 24.13 5.51
C TYR A 43 4.41 24.01 6.33
N VAL A 44 5.24 23.02 6.01
CA VAL A 44 6.48 22.73 6.72
C VAL A 44 7.70 23.09 5.87
N ASP A 45 8.80 23.45 6.52
CA ASP A 45 10.07 23.57 5.81
C ASP A 45 10.49 22.20 5.27
N LYS A 46 11.12 22.18 4.09
CA LYS A 46 11.54 20.94 3.39
C LYS A 46 12.35 19.97 4.26
N SER A 47 13.07 20.48 5.25
CA SER A 47 13.85 19.63 6.16
C SER A 47 12.98 18.75 7.08
N TYR A 48 11.72 19.13 7.33
CA TYR A 48 10.75 18.36 8.11
C TYR A 48 9.93 17.37 7.28
N GLU A 49 9.96 17.44 5.93
CA GLU A 49 9.18 16.52 5.07
C GLU A 49 9.40 15.03 5.42
N PRO A 50 10.64 14.55 5.67
CA PRO A 50 10.86 13.16 6.07
C PRO A 50 10.24 12.78 7.43
N LEU A 51 9.84 13.77 8.24
CA LEU A 51 9.33 13.61 9.60
C LEU A 51 7.80 13.77 9.67
N LEU A 52 7.14 13.97 8.54
CA LEU A 52 5.68 13.98 8.46
C LEU A 52 5.10 12.64 8.94
N LEU A 53 3.79 12.63 9.23
CA LEU A 53 3.16 11.44 9.79
C LEU A 53 3.15 10.29 8.76
N GLU A 54 3.62 9.12 9.18
CA GLU A 54 3.68 7.88 8.41
C GLU A 54 3.37 6.69 9.33
N GLU A 55 2.64 5.69 8.85
CA GLU A 55 2.19 4.55 9.66
C GLU A 55 3.09 3.31 9.54
N ASN A 56 3.70 3.09 8.37
CA ASN A 56 4.44 1.86 8.09
C ASN A 56 5.93 1.99 8.35
N PHE A 57 6.46 3.21 8.26
CA PHE A 57 7.88 3.50 8.40
C PHE A 57 8.11 4.56 9.47
N PHE A 58 9.33 4.56 10.01
CA PHE A 58 9.75 5.59 10.96
C PHE A 58 9.83 6.99 10.32
N PHE A 59 10.09 7.07 9.01
CA PHE A 59 10.12 8.32 8.24
C PHE A 59 9.14 8.24 7.06
N TYR A 60 8.60 9.40 6.69
CA TYR A 60 7.61 9.56 5.62
C TYR A 60 8.14 9.16 4.23
N ASP A 61 9.42 9.36 3.99
CA ASP A 61 10.12 8.96 2.76
C ASP A 61 10.75 7.53 2.86
N GLY A 62 10.31 6.73 3.83
CA GLY A 62 10.72 5.34 4.03
C GLY A 62 11.97 5.16 4.91
N MET A 63 12.73 4.08 4.69
CA MET A 63 13.93 3.81 5.49
C MET A 63 15.06 4.80 5.20
N ASP A 64 15.84 5.14 6.24
CA ASP A 64 17.02 5.98 6.07
C ASP A 64 18.20 5.23 5.41
N ASN A 65 18.25 5.18 4.09
CA ASN A 65 19.26 4.40 3.37
C ASN A 65 20.54 5.18 3.01
N ALA A 66 20.62 6.47 3.37
CA ALA A 66 21.72 7.35 2.96
C ALA A 66 23.00 7.21 3.82
N HIS A 67 23.12 6.17 4.65
CA HIS A 67 24.18 6.07 5.68
C HIS A 67 25.62 6.25 5.14
N ASN A 68 25.98 5.59 4.04
CA ASN A 68 27.32 5.70 3.45
C ASN A 68 27.49 6.99 2.61
N GLY A 69 26.40 7.48 1.98
CA GLY A 69 26.48 8.50 0.92
C GLY A 69 26.00 9.90 1.29
N ARG A 70 25.35 10.09 2.45
CA ARG A 70 24.67 11.35 2.86
C ARG A 70 25.49 12.62 2.68
N PHE A 71 26.81 12.53 2.81
CA PHE A 71 27.72 13.68 2.78
C PHE A 71 28.66 13.68 1.57
N ASN A 72 28.52 12.77 0.62
CA ASN A 72 29.46 12.61 -0.49
C ASN A 72 29.62 13.92 -1.28
N ASP A 73 28.51 14.47 -1.78
CA ASP A 73 28.51 15.72 -2.56
C ASP A 73 29.15 16.87 -1.78
N LYS A 74 28.86 16.99 -0.48
CA LYS A 74 29.42 18.04 0.37
C LYS A 74 30.92 17.87 0.59
N ILE A 75 31.37 16.64 0.84
CA ILE A 75 32.79 16.35 1.08
C ILE A 75 33.60 16.54 -0.20
N VAL A 76 33.09 16.08 -1.35
CA VAL A 76 33.71 16.29 -2.67
C VAL A 76 33.81 17.78 -2.95
N LYS A 77 32.70 18.52 -2.83
CA LYS A 77 32.68 19.98 -3.02
C LYS A 77 33.71 20.70 -2.16
N ASP A 78 33.75 20.40 -0.86
CA ASP A 78 34.68 21.11 0.04
C ASP A 78 36.15 20.83 -0.30
N TRP A 79 36.48 19.58 -0.67
CA TRP A 79 37.85 19.22 -1.08
C TRP A 79 38.22 19.80 -2.44
N SER A 80 37.31 19.81 -3.40
CA SER A 80 37.46 20.49 -4.69
C SER A 80 37.76 21.98 -4.51
N GLU A 81 36.98 22.67 -3.68
CA GLU A 81 37.19 24.10 -3.39
C GLU A 81 38.55 24.36 -2.71
N TYR A 82 39.01 23.45 -1.84
CA TYR A 82 40.31 23.58 -1.19
C TYR A 82 41.49 23.31 -2.12
N LEU A 83 41.39 22.27 -2.95
CA LEU A 83 42.44 21.85 -3.89
C LEU A 83 42.53 22.77 -5.12
N ASP A 84 41.42 23.46 -5.46
CA ASP A 84 41.35 24.37 -6.60
C ASP A 84 41.82 23.63 -7.88
N SER A 85 42.60 24.28 -8.75
CA SER A 85 43.08 23.66 -9.98
C SER A 85 44.13 22.56 -9.80
N SER A 86 44.58 22.24 -8.56
CA SER A 86 45.64 21.22 -8.35
C SER A 86 45.13 19.78 -8.48
N VAL A 87 43.83 19.56 -8.27
CA VAL A 87 43.16 18.27 -8.45
C VAL A 87 41.78 18.51 -9.06
N PRO A 88 41.50 18.01 -10.29
CA PRO A 88 40.18 18.17 -10.90
C PRO A 88 39.06 17.51 -10.09
N ASP A 89 37.84 18.07 -10.15
CA ASP A 89 36.69 17.60 -9.36
C ASP A 89 36.40 16.09 -9.48
N PHE A 90 36.46 15.55 -10.69
CA PHE A 90 36.22 14.12 -10.92
C PHE A 90 37.30 13.24 -10.25
N ALA A 91 38.53 13.75 -10.12
CA ALA A 91 39.63 13.06 -9.47
C ALA A 91 39.48 13.13 -7.94
N VAL A 92 39.01 14.27 -7.41
CA VAL A 92 38.63 14.42 -6.00
C VAL A 92 37.53 13.42 -5.61
N ASP A 93 36.46 13.33 -6.42
CA ASP A 93 35.40 12.33 -6.25
C ASP A 93 35.95 10.90 -6.21
N SER A 94 36.75 10.54 -7.21
CA SER A 94 37.35 9.21 -7.33
C SER A 94 38.22 8.86 -6.11
N LEU A 95 39.06 9.79 -5.65
CA LEU A 95 39.96 9.60 -4.51
C LEU A 95 39.23 9.51 -3.16
N LEU A 96 38.13 10.26 -3.01
CA LEU A 96 37.36 10.25 -1.77
C LEU A 96 36.43 9.04 -1.68
N LEU A 97 35.71 8.71 -2.76
CA LEU A 97 34.57 7.80 -2.69
C LEU A 97 34.86 6.40 -3.23
N GLN A 98 35.88 6.24 -4.08
CA GLN A 98 36.12 4.99 -4.82
C GLN A 98 37.51 4.39 -4.56
N ALA A 99 38.50 5.22 -4.23
CA ALA A 99 39.86 4.75 -4.01
C ALA A 99 40.00 3.90 -2.75
N ASP A 100 40.77 2.80 -2.87
CA ASP A 100 41.20 1.98 -1.76
C ASP A 100 42.51 2.51 -1.14
N ALA A 101 42.91 1.93 0.00
CA ALA A 101 44.13 2.33 0.69
C ALA A 101 45.40 2.14 -0.15
N THR A 102 45.41 1.14 -1.05
CA THR A 102 46.53 0.84 -1.95
C THR A 102 46.76 1.99 -2.91
N LEU A 103 45.71 2.46 -3.60
CA LEU A 103 45.79 3.56 -4.54
C LEU A 103 46.29 4.85 -3.87
N ILE A 104 45.80 5.15 -2.66
CA ILE A 104 46.24 6.33 -1.91
C ILE A 104 47.72 6.20 -1.50
N SER A 105 48.15 5.01 -1.08
CA SER A 105 49.55 4.73 -0.75
C SER A 105 50.47 4.93 -1.95
N ASP A 106 50.11 4.36 -3.11
CA ASP A 106 50.90 4.48 -4.34
C ASP A 106 51.05 5.94 -4.77
N LEU A 107 49.99 6.75 -4.64
CA LEU A 107 50.01 8.17 -4.95
C LEU A 107 50.92 8.98 -4.01
N ASN A 108 50.97 8.62 -2.72
CA ASN A 108 51.88 9.27 -1.77
C ASN A 108 53.36 8.96 -2.03
N HIS A 109 53.67 7.81 -2.63
CA HIS A 109 55.03 7.38 -2.94
C HIS A 109 55.47 7.67 -4.39
N ALA A 110 54.59 8.24 -5.23
CA ALA A 110 54.88 8.49 -6.63
C ALA A 110 55.90 9.63 -6.84
N GLU A 111 57.19 9.29 -6.96
CA GLU A 111 58.23 10.21 -7.40
C GLU A 111 58.26 10.31 -8.94
N ARG A 112 57.46 11.22 -9.52
CA ARG A 112 57.53 11.73 -10.91
C ARG A 112 57.46 10.73 -12.09
N THR A 113 57.48 9.42 -11.88
CA THR A 113 57.24 8.39 -12.90
C THR A 113 56.06 7.52 -12.48
N THR A 114 54.93 7.66 -13.19
CA THR A 114 53.71 6.87 -13.00
C THR A 114 54.05 5.37 -12.91
N PRO A 115 53.76 4.70 -11.78
CA PRO A 115 53.79 3.25 -11.70
C PRO A 115 52.84 2.64 -12.76
N SER A 116 53.29 1.57 -13.43
CA SER A 116 52.44 0.80 -14.35
C SER A 116 51.27 0.18 -13.57
N GLY A 117 50.03 0.57 -13.87
CA GLY A 117 48.81 0.03 -13.23
C GLY A 117 47.85 1.08 -12.66
N LEU A 118 48.29 2.35 -12.55
CA LEU A 118 47.43 3.43 -12.07
C LEU A 118 46.43 3.94 -13.14
N PRO A 119 45.22 4.38 -12.75
CA PRO A 119 44.27 5.04 -13.64
C PRO A 119 44.89 6.21 -14.43
N SER A 120 44.56 6.30 -15.73
CA SER A 120 45.16 7.31 -16.63
C SER A 120 44.90 8.75 -16.21
N TRP A 121 43.80 9.00 -15.52
CA TRP A 121 43.40 10.32 -15.05
C TRP A 121 44.28 10.87 -13.92
N ILE A 122 45.10 10.05 -13.25
CA ILE A 122 46.06 10.52 -12.23
C ILE A 122 47.08 11.49 -12.81
N LYS A 123 47.34 11.44 -14.12
CA LYS A 123 48.19 12.43 -14.83
C LYS A 123 47.63 13.85 -14.80
N SER A 124 46.36 14.02 -14.49
CA SER A 124 45.71 15.34 -14.35
C SER A 124 45.87 15.97 -12.96
N ILE A 125 46.49 15.24 -12.03
CA ILE A 125 46.72 15.69 -10.65
C ILE A 125 48.10 16.34 -10.55
N ASP A 126 48.17 17.56 -9.98
CA ASP A 126 49.44 18.16 -9.60
C ASP A 126 49.91 17.61 -8.25
N LEU A 127 50.73 16.54 -8.31
CA LEU A 127 51.37 15.91 -7.15
C LEU A 127 52.49 16.77 -6.52
N THR A 128 52.88 17.88 -7.16
CA THR A 128 53.92 18.77 -6.61
C THR A 128 53.35 19.79 -5.64
N SER A 129 52.07 20.16 -5.78
CA SER A 129 51.33 21.05 -4.88
C SER A 129 51.33 20.52 -3.44
N GLN A 130 51.62 21.41 -2.49
CA GLN A 130 51.56 21.07 -1.06
C GLN A 130 50.15 20.67 -0.64
N LYS A 131 49.11 21.34 -1.16
CA LYS A 131 47.71 21.00 -0.87
C LYS A 131 47.36 19.58 -1.32
N THR A 132 47.86 19.15 -2.48
CA THR A 132 47.67 17.77 -2.96
C THR A 132 48.36 16.77 -2.03
N LYS A 133 49.58 17.04 -1.58
CA LYS A 133 50.30 16.18 -0.62
C LYS A 133 49.58 16.09 0.72
N ASP A 134 49.09 17.22 1.22
CA ASP A 134 48.33 17.27 2.47
C ASP A 134 47.00 16.50 2.35
N PHE A 135 46.33 16.58 1.20
CA PHE A 135 45.13 15.80 0.90
C PHE A 135 45.39 14.29 0.86
N LEU A 136 46.44 13.86 0.15
CA LEU A 136 46.81 12.44 0.09
C LEU A 136 47.24 11.90 1.46
N THR A 137 47.95 12.72 2.25
CA THR A 137 48.30 12.39 3.65
C THR A 137 47.04 12.23 4.50
N PHE A 138 46.08 13.15 4.36
CA PHE A 138 44.80 13.06 5.04
C PHE A 138 44.05 11.79 4.65
N LEU A 139 43.98 11.46 3.36
CA LEU A 139 43.28 10.27 2.85
C LEU A 139 43.89 8.98 3.40
N THR A 140 45.21 8.89 3.54
CA THR A 140 45.87 7.70 4.14
C THR A 140 45.33 7.39 5.53
N LEU A 141 45.11 8.40 6.36
CA LEU A 141 44.57 8.21 7.71
C LEU A 141 43.04 8.06 7.69
N ALA A 142 42.34 8.86 6.89
CA ALA A 142 40.88 8.83 6.81
C ALA A 142 40.35 7.48 6.30
N LYS A 143 41.01 6.86 5.32
CA LYS A 143 40.63 5.55 4.77
C LYS A 143 40.78 4.42 5.79
N GLN A 144 41.73 4.52 6.72
CA GLN A 144 41.85 3.57 7.82
C GLN A 144 40.67 3.71 8.80
N VAL A 145 40.28 4.94 9.15
CA VAL A 145 39.09 5.19 9.99
C VAL A 145 37.80 4.76 9.29
N GLU A 146 37.74 4.90 7.95
CA GLU A 146 36.58 4.57 7.12
C GLU A 146 36.17 3.09 7.22
N THR A 147 37.14 2.18 7.40
CA THR A 147 36.92 0.73 7.55
C THR A 147 35.94 0.36 8.68
N ALA A 148 35.86 1.18 9.73
CA ALA A 148 34.95 0.97 10.85
C ALA A 148 33.59 1.67 10.68
N SER A 149 33.44 2.54 9.68
CA SER A 149 32.28 3.43 9.52
C SER A 149 31.39 3.14 8.32
N LEU A 150 31.87 2.37 7.33
CA LEU A 150 31.06 1.96 6.18
C LEU A 150 30.22 0.73 6.48
N ASN A 151 29.01 0.68 5.92
CA ASN A 151 28.15 -0.49 5.92
C ASN A 151 28.35 -1.29 4.61
N SER A 152 28.60 -2.60 4.67
CA SER A 152 28.96 -3.47 3.54
C SER A 152 27.77 -3.99 2.71
N GLY A 153 26.63 -3.29 2.73
CA GLY A 153 25.38 -3.74 2.13
C GLY A 153 24.63 -4.64 3.10
N TYR A 154 23.36 -4.32 3.36
CA TYR A 154 22.55 -4.98 4.38
C TYR A 154 21.45 -5.79 3.71
N SER A 155 21.41 -7.10 4.00
CA SER A 155 20.21 -7.91 3.88
C SER A 155 19.59 -8.06 5.27
N TYR A 156 18.27 -7.84 5.42
CA TYR A 156 17.60 -7.74 6.73
C TYR A 156 17.76 -8.97 7.66
N TRP A 157 18.22 -10.10 7.11
CA TRP A 157 18.42 -11.37 7.81
C TRP A 157 19.89 -11.68 8.18
N GLU A 158 20.86 -10.85 7.81
CA GLU A 158 22.27 -11.09 8.13
C GLU A 158 22.72 -10.29 9.37
N PRO A 159 23.46 -10.91 10.31
CA PRO A 159 24.05 -10.19 11.43
C PRO A 159 24.95 -9.06 10.93
N LYS A 160 24.75 -7.85 11.46
CA LYS A 160 25.60 -6.71 11.13
C LYS A 160 27.02 -6.95 11.63
N GLU A 161 27.98 -7.05 10.74
CA GLU A 161 29.39 -7.09 11.11
C GLU A 161 29.84 -5.71 11.61
N THR A 162 30.47 -5.68 12.79
CA THR A 162 31.09 -4.46 13.34
C THR A 162 32.59 -4.65 13.38
N HIS A 163 33.34 -3.71 12.79
CA HIS A 163 34.80 -3.71 12.80
C HIS A 163 35.32 -2.54 13.65
N PRO A 164 35.39 -2.68 14.99
CA PRO A 164 35.90 -1.61 15.84
C PRO A 164 37.39 -1.36 15.58
N LEU A 165 37.83 -0.10 15.72
CA LEU A 165 39.23 0.28 15.57
C LEU A 165 40.03 -0.09 16.82
N THR A 166 41.13 -0.80 16.63
CA THR A 166 42.05 -1.23 17.71
C THR A 166 43.45 -0.64 17.59
N ASP A 167 43.75 0.05 16.49
CA ASP A 167 45.08 0.61 16.22
C ASP A 167 45.31 1.92 16.99
N GLY A 168 46.03 1.83 18.10
CA GLY A 168 46.43 2.99 18.89
C GLY A 168 47.41 3.93 18.17
N GLU A 169 48.18 3.43 17.20
CA GLU A 169 49.12 4.25 16.42
C GLU A 169 48.35 5.21 15.51
N LEU A 170 47.32 4.73 14.81
CA LEU A 170 46.41 5.56 14.00
C LEU A 170 45.86 6.73 14.82
N PHE A 171 45.44 6.49 16.07
CA PHE A 171 44.89 7.54 16.93
C PHE A 171 45.93 8.61 17.29
N GLN A 172 47.15 8.18 17.61
CA GLN A 172 48.26 9.09 17.90
C GLN A 172 48.65 9.91 16.67
N GLN A 173 48.69 9.29 15.49
CA GLN A 173 48.99 9.98 14.23
C GLN A 173 47.93 11.03 13.90
N LEU A 174 46.64 10.69 13.98
CA LEU A 174 45.53 11.63 13.76
C LEU A 174 45.57 12.81 14.73
N GLN A 175 45.81 12.55 16.02
CA GLN A 175 45.90 13.61 17.02
C GLN A 175 47.09 14.53 16.75
N LYS A 176 48.25 13.97 16.40
CA LYS A 176 49.45 14.74 16.03
C LYS A 176 49.19 15.60 14.78
N GLN A 177 48.48 15.08 13.78
CA GLN A 177 48.11 15.87 12.59
C GLN A 177 47.19 17.03 12.97
N TYR A 178 46.18 16.79 13.81
CA TYR A 178 45.30 17.84 14.31
C TYR A 178 46.06 18.94 15.09
N GLU A 179 46.95 18.54 15.99
CA GLU A 179 47.71 19.47 16.84
C GLU A 179 48.69 20.33 16.03
N ASN A 180 49.32 19.75 15.01
CA ASN A 180 50.29 20.46 14.16
C ASN A 180 49.65 21.21 12.99
N ALA A 181 48.39 20.93 12.65
CA ALA A 181 47.70 21.62 11.56
C ALA A 181 47.51 23.11 11.88
N THR A 182 48.06 23.94 11.00
CA THR A 182 47.95 25.41 11.01
C THR A 182 46.88 25.90 10.04
N ASP A 183 46.68 25.20 8.93
CA ASP A 183 45.58 25.44 7.99
C ASP A 183 44.23 25.05 8.62
N GLU A 184 43.28 25.98 8.66
CA GLU A 184 41.99 25.79 9.33
C GLU A 184 41.15 24.67 8.70
N PHE A 185 41.22 24.52 7.38
CA PHE A 185 40.46 23.52 6.63
C PHE A 185 40.95 22.11 6.93
N LEU A 186 42.27 21.88 6.94
CA LEU A 186 42.89 20.62 7.32
C LEU A 186 42.72 20.34 8.81
N LYS A 187 42.90 21.36 9.65
CA LYS A 187 42.76 21.22 11.10
C LYS A 187 41.39 20.71 11.50
N GLN A 188 40.32 21.27 10.92
CA GLN A 188 38.96 20.79 11.20
C GLN A 188 38.74 19.34 10.74
N ARG A 189 39.34 18.93 9.62
CA ARG A 189 39.19 17.58 9.07
C ARG A 189 39.93 16.55 9.91
N TYR A 190 41.16 16.84 10.33
CA TYR A 190 41.87 15.99 11.28
C TYR A 190 41.14 15.94 12.63
N TRP A 191 40.64 17.07 13.13
CA TRP A 191 39.80 17.11 14.32
C TRP A 191 38.59 16.17 14.21
N PHE A 192 37.89 16.20 13.08
CA PHE A 192 36.76 15.32 12.82
C PHE A 192 37.16 13.84 12.71
N GLN A 193 38.32 13.53 12.11
CA GLN A 193 38.82 12.16 12.05
C GLN A 193 39.24 11.63 13.42
N VAL A 194 39.82 12.46 14.30
CA VAL A 194 40.08 12.08 15.71
C VAL A 194 38.76 11.74 16.42
N MET A 195 37.73 12.56 16.25
CA MET A 195 36.39 12.30 16.80
C MET A 195 35.82 10.97 16.31
N LYS A 196 35.86 10.70 15.00
CA LYS A 196 35.43 9.42 14.42
C LYS A 196 36.24 8.24 14.96
N ALA A 197 37.56 8.37 15.00
CA ALA A 197 38.46 7.31 15.43
C ALA A 197 38.19 6.88 16.87
N TYR A 198 38.01 7.83 17.78
CA TYR A 198 37.61 7.51 19.15
C TYR A 198 36.21 6.89 19.22
N PHE A 199 35.23 7.41 18.48
CA PHE A 199 33.86 6.87 18.50
C PHE A 199 33.78 5.39 18.05
N TYR A 200 34.56 5.02 17.04
CA TYR A 200 34.64 3.63 16.54
C TYR A 200 35.71 2.78 17.23
N SER A 201 36.43 3.32 18.23
CA SER A 201 37.44 2.57 18.96
C SER A 201 36.82 1.44 19.79
N ALA A 202 37.53 0.32 19.91
CA ALA A 202 37.17 -0.75 20.83
C ALA A 202 37.27 -0.34 22.32
N SER A 203 38.16 0.59 22.67
CA SER A 203 38.50 0.92 24.06
C SER A 203 38.44 2.41 24.43
N ASP A 204 38.50 3.30 23.45
CA ASP A 204 38.73 4.73 23.66
C ASP A 204 37.50 5.63 23.43
N GLN A 205 36.29 5.05 23.36
CA GLN A 205 35.05 5.78 23.05
C GLN A 205 34.79 6.95 24.01
N GLU A 206 35.13 6.79 25.29
CA GLU A 206 35.01 7.84 26.31
C GLU A 206 35.82 9.10 26.00
N LYS A 207 36.93 8.97 25.26
CA LYS A 207 37.79 10.12 24.90
C LYS A 207 37.10 11.10 23.97
N VAL A 208 36.04 10.68 23.26
CA VAL A 208 35.20 11.56 22.42
C VAL A 208 34.70 12.77 23.20
N ILE A 209 34.20 12.56 24.43
CA ILE A 209 33.63 13.63 25.26
C ILE A 209 34.72 14.64 25.64
N ALA A 210 35.80 14.15 26.26
CA ALA A 210 36.89 15.00 26.73
C ALA A 210 37.60 15.75 25.58
N PHE A 211 37.81 15.09 24.44
CA PHE A 211 38.41 15.72 23.28
C PHE A 211 37.51 16.82 22.71
N PHE A 212 36.22 16.54 22.50
CA PHE A 212 35.27 17.54 22.00
C PHE A 212 35.18 18.74 22.93
N ASP A 213 34.99 18.55 24.23
CA ASP A 213 34.84 19.64 25.20
C ASP A 213 36.05 20.57 25.25
N LYS A 214 37.26 19.99 25.11
CA LYS A 214 38.51 20.76 25.08
C LYS A 214 38.69 21.58 23.81
N THR A 215 38.16 21.12 22.67
CA THR A 215 38.58 21.59 21.34
C THR A 215 37.48 22.22 20.50
N ALA A 216 36.20 21.93 20.78
CA ALA A 216 35.08 22.36 19.96
C ALA A 216 34.94 23.89 19.83
N ALA A 217 35.37 24.65 20.84
CA ALA A 217 35.28 26.11 20.83
C ALA A 217 36.12 26.78 19.72
N SER A 218 37.17 26.13 19.22
CA SER A 218 38.01 26.64 18.14
C SER A 218 37.63 26.11 16.75
N MET A 219 36.58 25.29 16.64
CA MET A 219 36.15 24.68 15.38
C MET A 219 34.95 25.42 14.78
N PRO A 220 34.90 25.59 13.44
CA PRO A 220 33.75 26.25 12.81
C PRO A 220 32.50 25.36 12.88
N LYS A 221 31.36 25.95 13.21
CA LYS A 221 30.06 25.28 13.36
C LYS A 221 29.40 24.94 12.01
N ASN A 222 30.02 24.04 11.26
CA ASN A 222 29.48 23.51 10.00
C ASN A 222 29.04 22.04 10.16
N THR A 223 28.74 21.36 9.06
CA THR A 223 28.30 19.95 9.07
C THR A 223 29.26 19.02 9.83
N LEU A 224 30.59 19.21 9.74
CA LEU A 224 31.55 18.35 10.47
C LEU A 224 31.47 18.55 11.98
N TYR A 225 31.22 19.78 12.43
CA TYR A 225 31.01 20.08 13.85
C TYR A 225 29.78 19.35 14.39
N TYR A 226 28.65 19.44 13.70
CA TYR A 226 27.41 18.79 14.15
C TYR A 226 27.47 17.26 14.01
N ARG A 227 28.23 16.72 13.06
CA ARG A 227 28.55 15.28 13.01
C ARG A 227 29.39 14.84 14.22
N ALA A 228 30.39 15.62 14.61
CA ALA A 228 31.18 15.37 15.81
C ALA A 228 30.33 15.47 17.10
N LEU A 229 29.43 16.45 17.17
CA LEU A 229 28.47 16.57 18.26
C LEU A 229 27.53 15.36 18.34
N ALA A 230 27.08 14.84 17.19
CA ALA A 230 26.28 13.60 17.14
C ALA A 230 27.07 12.37 17.64
N TYR A 231 28.38 12.28 17.37
CA TYR A 231 29.21 11.22 17.97
C TYR A 231 29.32 11.35 19.48
N LYS A 232 29.54 12.58 20.00
CA LYS A 232 29.51 12.84 21.45
C LYS A 232 28.16 12.45 22.06
N ALA A 233 27.05 12.82 21.42
CA ALA A 233 25.71 12.45 21.84
C ALA A 233 25.53 10.92 21.88
N GLY A 234 26.03 10.21 20.87
CA GLY A 234 26.01 8.75 20.80
C GLY A 234 26.84 8.06 21.89
N VAL A 235 27.95 8.65 22.34
CA VAL A 235 28.73 8.13 23.48
C VAL A 235 27.93 8.27 24.79
N TYR A 236 27.32 9.44 25.05
CA TYR A 236 26.40 9.58 26.18
C TYR A 236 25.21 8.61 26.11
N TYR A 237 24.69 8.34 24.90
CA TYR A 237 23.63 7.35 24.70
C TYR A 237 24.09 5.95 25.13
N ARG A 238 25.30 5.51 24.74
CA ARG A 238 25.85 4.21 25.14
C ARG A 238 26.06 4.10 26.66
N GLN A 239 26.39 5.21 27.31
CA GLN A 239 26.49 5.31 28.77
C GLN A 239 25.14 5.35 29.49
N LYS A 240 24.02 5.36 28.75
CA LYS A 240 22.66 5.56 29.26
C LYS A 240 22.45 6.93 29.93
N ALA A 241 23.31 7.90 29.64
CA ALA A 241 23.16 9.29 30.04
C ALA A 241 22.23 10.02 29.05
N PHE A 242 20.98 9.53 28.97
CA PHE A 242 20.03 9.93 27.94
C PHE A 242 19.69 11.43 27.96
N SER A 243 19.61 12.05 29.14
CA SER A 243 19.32 13.48 29.28
C SER A 243 20.37 14.36 28.58
N GLN A 244 21.67 14.06 28.76
CA GLN A 244 22.76 14.72 28.04
C GLN A 244 22.75 14.39 26.55
N SER A 245 22.55 13.12 26.21
CA SER A 245 22.49 12.67 24.81
C SER A 245 21.40 13.42 24.03
N ASN A 246 20.20 13.50 24.61
CA ASN A 246 19.03 14.17 24.06
C ASN A 246 19.26 15.66 23.83
N LEU A 247 19.90 16.37 24.77
CA LEU A 247 20.26 17.79 24.55
C LEU A 247 21.14 17.95 23.31
N TYR A 248 22.17 17.11 23.16
CA TYR A 248 23.08 17.21 22.02
C TYR A 248 22.42 16.81 20.71
N TYR A 249 21.56 15.78 20.70
CA TYR A 249 20.76 15.46 19.52
C TYR A 249 19.74 16.55 19.19
N ALA A 250 19.15 17.25 20.17
CA ALA A 250 18.33 18.42 19.93
C ALA A 250 19.11 19.56 19.26
N GLN A 251 20.34 19.84 19.71
CA GLN A 251 21.21 20.81 19.05
C GLN A 251 21.54 20.40 17.60
N VAL A 252 21.85 19.12 17.36
CA VAL A 252 22.11 18.61 16.01
C VAL A 252 20.87 18.73 15.12
N PHE A 253 19.70 18.39 15.64
CA PHE A 253 18.43 18.47 14.93
C PHE A 253 18.10 19.89 14.48
N ASN A 254 18.26 20.87 15.38
CA ASN A 254 17.94 22.27 15.10
C ASN A 254 18.91 22.93 14.11
N GLU A 255 20.19 22.55 14.17
CA GLU A 255 21.26 23.29 13.50
C GLU A 255 21.79 22.62 12.23
N CYS A 256 21.44 21.35 11.98
CA CYS A 256 21.99 20.57 10.88
C CYS A 256 20.92 19.73 10.18
N ALA A 257 20.20 20.34 9.23
CA ALA A 257 19.14 19.70 8.45
C ALA A 257 19.56 18.32 7.84
N SER A 258 20.79 18.20 7.34
CA SER A 258 21.31 16.94 6.79
C SER A 258 21.37 15.78 7.81
N LEU A 259 21.47 16.09 9.11
CA LEU A 259 21.49 15.13 10.22
C LEU A 259 20.15 15.03 10.96
N GLN A 260 19.11 15.74 10.52
CA GLN A 260 17.84 15.82 11.25
C GLN A 260 17.22 14.43 11.47
N LYS A 261 17.21 13.58 10.43
CA LYS A 261 16.78 12.16 10.53
C LYS A 261 17.62 11.35 11.51
N VAL A 262 18.94 11.53 11.49
CA VAL A 262 19.87 10.83 12.40
C VAL A 262 19.63 11.25 13.84
N ALA A 263 19.44 12.55 14.08
CA ALA A 263 19.27 13.12 15.39
C ALA A 263 17.95 12.68 16.04
N ILE A 264 16.84 12.73 15.30
CA ILE A 264 15.54 12.27 15.83
C ILE A 264 15.53 10.77 16.06
N PHE A 265 16.09 9.97 15.14
CA PHE A 265 16.17 8.52 15.33
C PHE A 265 17.03 8.11 16.53
N SER A 266 18.05 8.92 16.84
CA SER A 266 18.97 8.67 17.96
C SER A 266 18.52 9.33 19.28
N TYR A 267 17.42 10.09 19.25
CA TYR A 267 16.81 10.66 20.45
C TYR A 267 16.14 9.55 21.28
N HIS A 268 16.34 9.59 22.60
CA HIS A 268 15.72 8.64 23.52
C HIS A 268 14.48 9.27 24.17
N PRO A 269 13.24 8.95 23.78
CA PRO A 269 12.07 9.48 24.46
C PRO A 269 12.07 9.11 25.95
N GLN A 270 11.87 10.09 26.80
CA GLN A 270 11.92 9.93 28.26
C GLN A 270 10.52 10.06 28.87
N ASP A 271 10.35 9.47 30.06
CA ASP A 271 9.17 9.73 30.89
C ASP A 271 9.04 11.23 31.20
N SER A 272 7.80 11.73 31.29
CA SER A 272 7.49 13.14 31.51
C SER A 272 8.22 13.76 32.71
N VAL A 273 8.40 13.00 33.80
CA VAL A 273 9.08 13.48 35.02
C VAL A 273 10.58 13.64 34.76
N VAL A 274 11.21 12.63 34.16
CA VAL A 274 12.65 12.68 33.82
C VAL A 274 12.92 13.79 32.81
N PHE A 275 12.07 13.91 31.78
CA PHE A 275 12.20 14.96 30.77
C PHE A 275 12.14 16.35 31.40
N ALA A 276 11.14 16.61 32.26
CA ALA A 276 10.94 17.91 32.88
C ALA A 276 12.01 18.26 33.94
N GLN A 277 12.43 17.27 34.75
CA GLN A 277 13.32 17.51 35.90
C GLN A 277 14.80 17.33 35.58
N GLU A 278 15.17 16.51 34.61
CA GLU A 278 16.57 16.21 34.29
C GLU A 278 17.00 16.74 32.94
N THR A 279 16.18 16.62 31.89
CA THR A 279 16.60 16.95 30.51
C THR A 279 16.37 18.42 30.16
N LEU A 280 15.16 18.93 30.37
CA LEU A 280 14.80 20.31 30.05
C LEU A 280 15.68 21.36 30.78
N PRO A 281 16.12 21.16 32.04
CA PRO A 281 17.03 22.10 32.71
C PRO A 281 18.44 22.17 32.12
N LEU A 282 18.86 21.18 31.32
CA LEU A 282 20.15 21.20 30.63
C LEU A 282 20.15 22.21 29.49
N ALA A 283 19.02 22.41 28.81
CA ALA A 283 18.85 23.41 27.75
C ALA A 283 18.90 24.84 28.31
N LYS A 284 19.80 25.67 27.76
CA LYS A 284 20.10 27.03 28.26
C LYS A 284 19.43 28.11 27.43
N SER A 285 19.10 27.83 26.19
CA SER A 285 18.42 28.75 25.28
C SER A 285 16.96 28.36 25.04
N PRO A 286 16.08 29.33 24.68
CA PRO A 286 14.73 29.02 24.21
C PRO A 286 14.72 28.02 23.04
N ALA A 287 15.63 28.18 22.07
CA ALA A 287 15.74 27.30 20.90
C ALA A 287 16.02 25.83 21.27
N GLU A 288 16.91 25.58 22.23
CA GLU A 288 17.16 24.23 22.73
C GLU A 288 15.94 23.64 23.44
N LYS A 289 15.26 24.45 24.27
CA LYS A 289 14.05 24.01 24.98
C LYS A 289 12.93 23.67 24.00
N THR A 290 12.69 24.51 22.99
CA THR A 290 11.67 24.26 21.97
C THR A 290 12.00 23.02 21.15
N THR A 291 13.28 22.79 20.83
CA THR A 291 13.68 21.60 20.07
C THR A 291 13.55 20.32 20.89
N LEU A 292 13.89 20.35 22.18
CA LEU A 292 13.65 19.21 23.08
C LEU A 292 12.16 18.87 23.15
N TRP A 293 11.29 19.87 23.29
CA TRP A 293 9.84 19.65 23.22
C TRP A 293 9.40 19.11 21.87
N ALA A 294 9.98 19.57 20.76
CA ALA A 294 9.66 19.08 19.42
C ALA A 294 10.00 17.60 19.25
N LEU A 295 11.20 17.20 19.67
CA LEU A 295 11.64 15.80 19.64
C LEU A 295 10.84 14.92 20.58
N GLN A 296 10.59 15.37 21.81
CA GLN A 296 9.76 14.63 22.76
C GLN A 296 8.33 14.46 22.23
N GLY A 297 7.73 15.53 21.71
CA GLY A 297 6.38 15.54 21.15
C GLY A 297 6.22 14.61 19.94
N TYR A 298 7.24 14.51 19.08
CA TYR A 298 7.25 13.57 17.95
C TYR A 298 7.04 12.11 18.38
N TYR A 299 7.62 11.72 19.51
CA TYR A 299 7.52 10.36 20.05
C TYR A 299 6.34 10.14 21.00
N THR A 300 5.77 11.21 21.54
CA THR A 300 4.79 11.12 22.64
C THR A 300 3.50 11.85 22.32
N ASN A 301 3.43 13.15 22.59
CA ASN A 301 2.21 13.93 22.46
C ASN A 301 2.48 15.28 21.79
N GLU A 302 2.03 15.44 20.55
CA GLU A 302 2.20 16.67 19.79
C GLU A 302 1.51 17.86 20.44
N ALA A 303 0.30 17.68 20.99
CA ALA A 303 -0.48 18.77 21.59
C ALA A 303 0.20 19.34 22.86
N GLU A 304 0.77 18.48 23.70
CA GLU A 304 1.55 18.91 24.87
C GLU A 304 2.79 19.69 24.44
N ALA A 305 3.56 19.17 23.48
CA ALA A 305 4.73 19.83 22.96
C ALA A 305 4.40 21.18 22.31
N ILE A 306 3.35 21.25 21.49
CA ILE A 306 2.85 22.50 20.88
C ILE A 306 2.56 23.55 21.96
N ARG A 307 1.86 23.18 23.04
CA ARG A 307 1.52 24.10 24.14
C ARG A 307 2.78 24.71 24.77
N HIS A 308 3.78 23.87 25.05
CA HIS A 308 5.03 24.32 25.65
C HIS A 308 5.89 25.14 24.69
N ILE A 309 5.99 24.72 23.42
CA ILE A 309 6.74 25.47 22.40
C ILE A 309 6.11 26.83 22.17
N PHE A 310 4.79 26.93 22.02
CA PHE A 310 4.10 28.20 21.79
C PHE A 310 4.30 29.19 22.95
N ALA A 311 4.32 28.70 24.19
CA ALA A 311 4.61 29.51 25.36
C ALA A 311 6.07 30.02 25.42
N LEU A 312 7.02 29.26 24.87
CA LEU A 312 8.44 29.61 24.82
C LEU A 312 8.79 30.52 23.63
N ASP A 313 8.28 30.18 22.45
CA ASP A 313 8.48 30.89 21.19
C ASP A 313 7.29 30.63 20.24
N PRO A 314 6.33 31.56 20.13
CA PRO A 314 5.17 31.40 19.26
C PRO A 314 5.52 31.42 17.77
N THR A 315 6.75 31.83 17.40
CA THR A 315 7.21 31.92 16.01
C THR A 315 8.07 30.74 15.56
N SER A 316 8.30 29.76 16.45
CA SER A 316 9.12 28.58 16.20
C SER A 316 8.59 27.74 15.02
N SER A 317 9.47 27.31 14.13
CA SER A 317 9.11 26.44 12.99
C SER A 317 8.68 25.04 13.43
N HIS A 318 9.10 24.58 14.63
CA HIS A 318 8.68 23.31 15.22
C HIS A 318 7.15 23.23 15.42
N LEU A 319 6.49 24.37 15.61
CA LEU A 319 5.04 24.45 15.77
C LEU A 319 4.29 23.98 14.53
N ASN A 320 4.71 24.40 13.34
CA ASN A 320 4.05 24.01 12.09
C ASN A 320 4.18 22.52 11.86
N PHE A 321 5.40 21.99 12.05
CA PHE A 321 5.72 20.57 11.94
C PHE A 321 4.86 19.68 12.86
N LEU A 322 4.76 20.02 14.13
CA LEU A 322 3.94 19.25 15.07
C LEU A 322 2.44 19.44 14.78
N LEU A 323 2.01 20.63 14.38
CA LEU A 323 0.61 20.88 14.03
C LEU A 323 0.18 20.00 12.86
N THR A 324 0.96 19.92 11.78
CA THR A 324 0.60 19.09 10.63
C THR A 324 0.47 17.62 11.02
N ARG A 325 1.38 17.12 11.87
CA ARG A 325 1.29 15.76 12.41
C ARG A 325 0.04 15.58 13.27
N LEU A 326 -0.24 16.52 14.18
CA LEU A 326 -1.43 16.49 15.04
C LEU A 326 -2.71 16.40 14.21
N ILE A 327 -2.86 17.23 13.16
CA ILE A 327 -4.05 17.22 12.29
C ILE A 327 -4.19 15.88 11.57
N ASN A 328 -3.11 15.38 10.96
CA ASN A 328 -3.15 14.07 10.30
C ASN A 328 -3.43 12.93 11.30
N HIS A 329 -2.97 13.04 12.56
CA HIS A 329 -3.30 12.09 13.63
C HIS A 329 -4.78 12.16 14.02
N GLN A 330 -5.36 13.36 14.12
CA GLN A 330 -6.81 13.50 14.39
C GLN A 330 -7.64 12.90 13.26
N GLU A 331 -7.30 13.19 12.00
CA GLU A 331 -8.00 12.62 10.84
C GLU A 331 -7.84 11.10 10.74
N ARG A 332 -6.67 10.57 11.12
CA ARG A 332 -6.43 9.12 11.23
C ARG A 332 -7.38 8.46 12.22
N TYR A 333 -7.69 9.09 13.35
CA TYR A 333 -8.57 8.47 14.34
C TYR A 333 -9.98 8.31 13.82
N ILE A 334 -10.43 9.17 12.89
CA ILE A 334 -11.73 9.13 12.19
C ILE A 334 -11.79 7.97 11.14
N LYS A 335 -10.97 6.94 11.32
CA LYS A 335 -10.85 5.82 10.38
C LYS A 335 -12.21 5.16 10.21
N ASP A 336 -12.48 4.75 8.97
CA ASP A 336 -13.68 3.97 8.64
C ASP A 336 -13.84 2.81 9.66
N PRO A 337 -14.93 2.75 10.43
CA PRO A 337 -15.21 1.65 11.35
C PRO A 337 -15.09 0.29 10.66
N ASN A 338 -15.36 0.25 9.35
CA ASN A 338 -15.32 -0.95 8.53
C ASN A 338 -13.94 -1.24 7.91
N TYR A 339 -12.92 -0.40 8.16
CA TYR A 339 -11.54 -0.67 7.76
C TYR A 339 -11.00 -1.99 8.36
N LYS A 340 -11.53 -2.40 9.52
CA LYS A 340 -11.12 -3.61 10.24
C LYS A 340 -12.11 -4.77 10.19
N THR A 341 -13.30 -4.59 9.63
CA THR A 341 -14.30 -5.66 9.57
C THR A 341 -14.27 -6.30 8.19
N GLU A 342 -14.09 -7.61 8.14
CA GLU A 342 -14.16 -8.49 6.95
C GLU A 342 -15.56 -8.52 6.28
N SER A 343 -16.36 -7.47 6.45
CA SER A 343 -17.72 -7.37 5.94
C SER A 343 -17.92 -5.97 5.35
N TYR A 344 -17.39 -5.76 4.15
CA TYR A 344 -17.68 -4.61 3.29
C TYR A 344 -19.09 -4.71 2.64
N ARG A 345 -20.05 -5.33 3.33
CA ARG A 345 -21.40 -5.60 2.81
C ARG A 345 -22.40 -4.56 3.26
N GLY A 346 -22.75 -3.66 2.35
CA GLY A 346 -23.99 -2.90 2.39
C GLY A 346 -24.01 -1.74 3.40
N TYR A 347 -24.91 -0.80 3.13
CA TYR A 347 -24.96 0.54 3.72
C TYR A 347 -24.75 0.56 5.24
N ALA A 348 -23.63 1.15 5.67
CA ALA A 348 -23.49 1.65 7.02
C ALA A 348 -24.60 2.68 7.27
N ASP A 349 -25.19 2.62 8.46
CA ASP A 349 -26.12 3.63 8.91
C ASP A 349 -25.41 5.00 8.90
N PHE A 350 -25.99 5.96 8.17
CA PHE A 350 -25.38 7.28 7.98
C PHE A 350 -25.23 8.04 9.31
N ASP A 351 -26.20 7.88 10.21
CA ASP A 351 -26.19 8.55 11.51
C ASP A 351 -25.15 7.88 12.44
N GLU A 352 -24.99 6.55 12.37
CA GLU A 352 -23.91 5.82 13.05
C GLU A 352 -22.53 6.26 12.54
N TYR A 353 -22.35 6.36 11.23
CA TYR A 353 -21.11 6.82 10.61
C TYR A 353 -20.72 8.19 11.15
N LYS A 354 -21.63 9.17 11.14
CA LYS A 354 -21.37 10.52 11.70
C LYS A 354 -21.05 10.48 13.19
N LYS A 355 -21.80 9.70 13.97
CA LYS A 355 -21.59 9.57 15.42
C LYS A 355 -20.18 9.08 15.76
N GLN A 356 -19.67 8.09 15.03
CA GLN A 356 -18.35 7.51 15.28
C GLN A 356 -17.22 8.52 15.03
N GLN A 357 -17.34 9.36 13.99
CA GLN A 357 -16.36 10.42 13.72
C GLN A 357 -16.18 11.37 14.91
N HIS A 358 -17.26 11.63 15.67
CA HIS A 358 -17.23 12.50 16.84
C HIS A 358 -16.52 11.87 18.05
N GLU A 359 -16.71 10.57 18.29
CA GLU A 359 -16.13 9.87 19.45
C GLU A 359 -14.60 9.76 19.37
N GLU A 360 -14.04 9.81 18.16
CA GLU A 360 -12.61 9.61 17.88
C GLU A 360 -11.79 10.91 17.91
N LEU A 361 -12.44 12.09 17.87
CA LEU A 361 -11.77 13.39 17.87
C LEU A 361 -11.38 13.85 19.29
N ASN A 362 -10.15 14.36 19.45
CA ASN A 362 -9.69 14.91 20.73
C ASN A 362 -10.07 16.40 20.89
N SER A 363 -11.05 16.68 21.74
CA SER A 363 -11.51 18.05 22.03
C SER A 363 -10.40 18.97 22.57
N GLY A 364 -9.45 18.44 23.33
CA GLY A 364 -8.31 19.21 23.83
C GLY A 364 -7.33 19.66 22.74
N ALA A 365 -7.25 18.92 21.63
CA ALA A 365 -6.49 19.33 20.45
C ALA A 365 -7.21 20.47 19.71
N LEU A 366 -8.53 20.38 19.55
CA LEU A 366 -9.34 21.46 18.96
C LEU A 366 -9.19 22.76 19.75
N ASP A 367 -9.36 22.73 21.07
CA ASP A 367 -9.25 23.91 21.94
C ASP A 367 -7.85 24.54 21.87
N LEU A 368 -6.80 23.72 21.90
CA LEU A 368 -5.41 24.20 21.78
C LEU A 368 -5.17 24.92 20.45
N VAL A 369 -5.61 24.33 19.34
CA VAL A 369 -5.43 24.93 18.00
C VAL A 369 -6.26 26.21 17.87
N ALA A 370 -7.47 26.23 18.44
CA ALA A 370 -8.33 27.42 18.48
C ALA A 370 -7.65 28.59 19.22
N ASP A 371 -7.14 28.34 20.43
CA ASP A 371 -6.46 29.35 21.26
C ASP A 371 -5.25 29.95 20.54
N ILE A 372 -4.43 29.11 19.92
CA ILE A 372 -3.23 29.54 19.19
C ILE A 372 -3.63 30.31 17.91
N ALA A 373 -4.62 29.84 17.15
CA ALA A 373 -5.12 30.53 15.96
C ALA A 373 -5.67 31.92 16.31
N GLN A 374 -6.44 32.03 17.39
CA GLN A 374 -7.01 33.30 17.85
C GLN A 374 -5.94 34.30 18.29
N SER A 375 -4.80 33.82 18.80
CA SER A 375 -3.71 34.70 19.25
C SER A 375 -3.11 35.56 18.13
N GLY A 376 -3.12 35.07 16.88
CA GLY A 376 -2.45 35.69 15.74
C GLY A 376 -0.92 35.83 15.87
N LYS A 377 -0.29 35.19 16.86
CA LYS A 377 1.15 35.36 17.18
C LYS A 377 2.08 34.43 16.41
N THR A 378 1.54 33.47 15.67
CA THR A 378 2.35 32.45 15.00
C THR A 378 3.00 32.96 13.73
N LYS A 379 4.09 32.32 13.31
CA LYS A 379 4.80 32.67 12.06
C LYS A 379 3.90 32.53 10.82
N ASN A 380 3.00 31.55 10.82
CA ASN A 380 2.06 31.27 9.73
C ASN A 380 0.61 31.29 10.24
N PRO A 381 -0.02 32.46 10.46
CA PRO A 381 -1.37 32.53 11.02
C PRO A 381 -2.43 31.79 10.17
N PHE A 382 -2.26 31.78 8.85
CA PHE A 382 -3.18 31.06 7.95
C PHE A 382 -3.20 29.56 8.23
N LEU A 383 -2.05 28.94 8.54
CA LEU A 383 -1.93 27.52 8.84
C LEU A 383 -2.73 27.15 10.09
N TRP A 384 -2.65 27.99 11.12
CA TRP A 384 -3.40 27.75 12.36
C TRP A 384 -4.90 27.92 12.16
N ASN A 385 -5.33 28.91 11.37
CA ASN A 385 -6.75 29.11 11.06
C ASN A 385 -7.31 28.01 10.16
N ILE A 386 -6.57 27.55 9.14
CA ILE A 386 -7.03 26.46 8.26
C ILE A 386 -7.08 25.12 9.00
N SER A 387 -6.10 24.83 9.87
CA SER A 387 -6.11 23.66 10.75
C SER A 387 -7.26 23.73 11.76
N HIS A 388 -7.53 24.90 12.34
CA HIS A 388 -8.68 25.10 13.23
C HIS A 388 -10.01 24.88 12.50
N GLY A 389 -10.16 25.45 11.30
CA GLY A 389 -11.34 25.25 10.47
C GLY A 389 -11.57 23.77 10.16
N TYR A 390 -10.51 23.03 9.84
CA TYR A 390 -10.65 21.60 9.57
C TYR A 390 -11.03 20.80 10.82
N LEU A 391 -10.43 21.05 11.99
CA LEU A 391 -10.85 20.39 13.23
C LEU A 391 -12.29 20.74 13.62
N LEU A 392 -12.76 21.95 13.34
CA LEU A 392 -14.16 22.33 13.52
C LEU A 392 -15.09 21.57 12.57
N THR A 393 -14.70 21.38 11.31
CA THR A 393 -15.42 20.52 10.35
C THR A 393 -15.55 19.09 10.88
N LEU A 394 -14.46 18.52 11.40
CA LEU A 394 -14.43 17.16 11.96
C LEU A 394 -15.21 17.04 13.29
N ASN A 395 -15.58 18.18 13.90
CA ASN A 395 -16.36 18.25 15.13
C ASN A 395 -17.80 18.76 14.90
N ASP A 396 -18.31 18.69 13.66
CA ASP A 396 -19.64 19.13 13.24
C ASP A 396 -19.96 20.63 13.49
N ARG A 397 -18.94 21.48 13.65
CA ARG A 397 -19.09 22.92 13.86
C ARG A 397 -18.90 23.70 12.56
N PHE A 398 -19.73 23.41 11.57
CA PHE A 398 -19.51 23.83 10.18
C PHE A 398 -19.51 25.34 9.94
N ASP A 399 -20.39 26.09 10.61
CA ASP A 399 -20.43 27.56 10.52
C ASP A 399 -19.20 28.21 11.18
N ASP A 400 -18.70 27.62 12.28
CA ASP A 400 -17.46 28.07 12.91
C ASP A 400 -16.26 27.73 12.02
N ALA A 401 -16.29 26.57 11.35
CA ALA A 401 -15.25 26.15 10.42
C ALA A 401 -15.13 27.14 9.26
N GLU A 402 -16.25 27.55 8.66
CA GLU A 402 -16.23 28.55 7.57
C GLU A 402 -15.64 29.89 8.06
N ARG A 403 -16.03 30.37 9.24
CA ARG A 403 -15.43 31.58 9.84
C ARG A 403 -13.92 31.45 10.07
N ALA A 404 -13.43 30.25 10.36
CA ALA A 404 -12.00 30.00 10.49
C ALA A 404 -11.30 29.94 9.12
N PHE A 405 -11.94 29.36 8.10
CA PHE A 405 -11.44 29.36 6.72
C PHE A 405 -11.36 30.77 6.12
N GLU A 406 -12.35 31.64 6.37
CA GLU A 406 -12.32 33.05 5.98
C GLU A 406 -11.09 33.76 6.58
N LYS A 407 -10.78 33.54 7.86
CA LYS A 407 -9.57 34.10 8.50
C LYS A 407 -8.28 33.53 7.93
N ALA A 408 -8.28 32.27 7.51
CA ALA A 408 -7.13 31.66 6.85
C ALA A 408 -6.89 32.30 5.48
N GLU A 409 -7.95 32.59 4.74
CA GLU A 409 -7.92 33.20 3.41
C GLU A 409 -7.22 34.57 3.41
N ASP A 410 -7.42 35.39 4.46
CA ASP A 410 -6.79 36.71 4.62
C ASP A 410 -5.24 36.67 4.52
N HIS A 411 -4.62 35.57 4.93
CA HIS A 411 -3.16 35.40 4.98
C HIS A 411 -2.67 34.21 4.13
N LEU A 412 -3.52 33.69 3.24
CA LEU A 412 -3.23 32.50 2.46
C LEU A 412 -2.08 32.77 1.46
N PRO A 413 -1.10 31.86 1.33
CA PRO A 413 -0.10 31.96 0.28
C PRO A 413 -0.74 32.00 -1.11
N LYS A 414 -0.18 32.81 -2.02
CA LYS A 414 -0.67 32.96 -3.40
C LYS A 414 -0.31 31.77 -4.32
N THR A 415 -0.06 30.60 -3.76
CA THR A 415 0.25 29.38 -4.52
C THR A 415 -1.05 28.65 -4.85
N GLN A 416 -1.10 28.02 -6.04
CA GLN A 416 -2.26 27.22 -6.44
C GLN A 416 -2.53 26.09 -5.44
N LEU A 417 -1.47 25.49 -4.89
CA LEU A 417 -1.57 24.43 -3.90
C LEU A 417 -2.27 24.88 -2.61
N ALA A 418 -1.93 26.06 -2.07
CA ALA A 418 -2.59 26.58 -0.87
C ALA A 418 -4.07 26.92 -1.13
N GLN A 419 -4.38 27.47 -2.30
CA GLN A 419 -5.77 27.75 -2.73
C GLN A 419 -6.58 26.46 -2.89
N ASN A 420 -6.01 25.45 -3.55
CA ASN A 420 -6.66 24.16 -3.72
C ASN A 420 -6.89 23.44 -2.39
N GLN A 421 -5.96 23.54 -1.44
CA GLN A 421 -6.11 22.98 -0.11
C GLN A 421 -7.24 23.66 0.70
N LEU A 422 -7.34 25.00 0.65
CA LEU A 422 -8.48 25.70 1.27
C LEU A 422 -9.81 25.32 0.62
N ARG A 423 -9.85 25.27 -0.71
CA ARG A 423 -11.02 24.86 -1.49
C ARG A 423 -11.47 23.44 -1.14
N LEU A 424 -10.53 22.50 -1.04
CA LEU A 424 -10.79 21.10 -0.67
C LEU A 424 -11.43 21.00 0.72
N LEU A 425 -10.87 21.69 1.72
CA LEU A 425 -11.38 21.63 3.09
C LEU A 425 -12.75 22.30 3.24
N ARG A 426 -13.00 23.39 2.49
CA ARG A 426 -14.34 23.99 2.38
C ARG A 426 -15.36 23.02 1.75
N LEU A 427 -14.99 22.31 0.69
CA LEU A 427 -15.85 21.29 0.09
C LEU A 427 -16.19 20.17 1.10
N ILE A 428 -15.20 19.68 1.86
CA ILE A 428 -15.43 18.69 2.91
C ILE A 428 -16.37 19.24 4.00
N ASN A 429 -16.21 20.51 4.38
CA ASN A 429 -17.11 21.18 5.33
C ASN A 429 -18.57 21.21 4.82
N GLN A 430 -18.77 21.67 3.59
CA GLN A 430 -20.10 21.76 2.97
C GLN A 430 -20.75 20.39 2.76
N LEU A 431 -19.95 19.37 2.40
CA LEU A 431 -20.43 18.00 2.27
C LEU A 431 -20.95 17.46 3.62
N ASN A 432 -20.21 17.68 4.71
CA ASN A 432 -20.59 17.16 6.03
C ASN A 432 -21.80 17.87 6.66
N MET A 433 -22.21 19.03 6.12
CA MET A 433 -23.46 19.70 6.49
C MET A 433 -24.72 18.99 5.98
N LEU A 434 -24.60 18.09 4.99
CA LEU A 434 -25.76 17.42 4.41
C LEU A 434 -26.29 16.35 5.37
N GLU A 435 -27.54 16.48 5.79
CA GLU A 435 -28.23 15.45 6.62
C GLU A 435 -29.15 14.55 5.80
N ASN A 436 -29.59 15.04 4.64
CA ASN A 436 -30.49 14.37 3.70
C ASN A 436 -30.14 14.81 2.26
N PRO A 437 -30.51 14.03 1.22
CA PRO A 437 -30.24 14.37 -0.17
C PRO A 437 -31.23 15.43 -0.71
N VAL A 438 -31.09 16.67 -0.23
CA VAL A 438 -31.92 17.82 -0.66
C VAL A 438 -31.36 18.40 -1.96
N ALA A 439 -32.21 18.54 -2.99
CA ALA A 439 -31.80 18.95 -4.34
C ALA A 439 -30.99 20.26 -4.36
N ASP A 440 -31.51 21.35 -3.79
CA ASP A 440 -30.84 22.65 -3.78
C ASP A 440 -29.46 22.62 -3.10
N GLN A 441 -29.30 21.80 -2.06
CA GLN A 441 -28.02 21.64 -1.35
C GLN A 441 -27.01 20.83 -2.17
N LEU A 442 -27.47 19.78 -2.86
CA LEU A 442 -26.64 18.98 -3.75
C LEU A 442 -26.22 19.79 -4.98
N ASP A 443 -27.12 20.59 -5.56
CA ASP A 443 -26.84 21.46 -6.70
C ASP A 443 -25.76 22.50 -6.36
N ALA A 444 -25.73 23.00 -5.13
CA ALA A 444 -24.69 23.92 -4.66
C ALA A 444 -23.28 23.27 -4.65
N LEU A 445 -23.17 21.94 -4.54
CA LEU A 445 -21.90 21.22 -4.51
C LEU A 445 -21.40 20.80 -5.91
N VAL A 446 -22.23 20.89 -6.95
CA VAL A 446 -21.93 20.35 -8.28
C VAL A 446 -20.63 20.92 -8.86
N ALA A 447 -20.38 22.22 -8.71
CA ALA A 447 -19.16 22.85 -9.21
C ALA A 447 -17.91 22.32 -8.51
N GLU A 448 -17.97 22.17 -7.18
CA GLU A 448 -16.85 21.72 -6.36
C GLU A 448 -16.56 20.23 -6.55
N LEU A 449 -17.59 19.41 -6.70
CA LEU A 449 -17.44 17.99 -6.99
C LEU A 449 -16.92 17.75 -8.43
N ASN A 450 -17.36 18.53 -9.42
CA ASN A 450 -16.77 18.46 -10.76
C ASN A 450 -15.27 18.84 -10.74
N TRP A 451 -14.93 19.89 -9.98
CA TRP A 451 -13.53 20.26 -9.78
C TRP A 451 -12.75 19.10 -9.15
N LEU A 452 -13.24 18.52 -8.06
CA LEU A 452 -12.56 17.45 -7.32
C LEU A 452 -12.32 16.20 -8.18
N TYR A 453 -13.32 15.76 -8.95
CA TYR A 453 -13.25 14.48 -9.67
C TYR A 453 -12.66 14.58 -11.08
N PHE A 454 -12.90 15.68 -11.79
CA PHE A 454 -12.63 15.74 -13.23
C PHE A 454 -11.60 16.80 -13.63
N GLU A 455 -11.53 17.92 -12.91
CA GLU A 455 -10.58 18.99 -13.23
C GLU A 455 -9.27 18.82 -12.48
N LEU A 456 -9.34 18.65 -11.16
CA LEU A 456 -8.20 18.61 -10.25
C LEU A 456 -7.16 17.54 -10.62
N PRO A 457 -7.53 16.27 -10.94
CA PRO A 457 -6.53 15.25 -11.29
C PRO A 457 -5.68 15.61 -12.52
N GLY A 458 -6.22 16.46 -13.41
CA GLY A 458 -5.54 16.93 -14.62
C GLY A 458 -4.68 18.19 -14.40
N GLN A 459 -4.81 18.88 -13.25
CA GLN A 459 -4.09 20.12 -13.00
C GLN A 459 -2.59 19.87 -12.80
N LYS A 460 -1.74 20.73 -13.37
CA LYS A 460 -0.29 20.73 -13.20
C LYS A 460 0.18 22.11 -12.75
N TYR A 461 0.81 22.16 -11.59
CA TYR A 461 1.38 23.36 -10.97
C TYR A 461 2.52 22.95 -10.02
N PRO A 462 3.38 23.88 -9.56
CA PRO A 462 4.45 23.52 -8.63
C PRO A 462 3.91 22.79 -7.39
N ASN A 463 4.50 21.62 -7.08
CA ASN A 463 4.11 20.74 -5.97
C ASN A 463 2.68 20.17 -6.10
N SER A 464 2.11 20.06 -7.30
CA SER A 464 0.81 19.38 -7.50
C SER A 464 0.85 17.89 -7.22
N ASP A 465 2.03 17.28 -7.29
CA ASP A 465 2.30 15.85 -7.04
C ASP A 465 2.20 15.44 -5.56
N VAL A 466 2.35 16.39 -4.64
CA VAL A 466 2.19 16.14 -3.19
C VAL A 466 0.79 16.47 -2.68
N PHE A 467 -0.10 17.04 -3.52
CA PHE A 467 -1.44 17.43 -3.08
C PHE A 467 -2.30 16.21 -2.79
N ARG A 468 -2.77 16.08 -1.56
CA ARG A 468 -3.57 14.93 -1.10
C ARG A 468 -5.06 15.21 -1.27
N TYR A 469 -5.66 14.72 -2.36
CA TYR A 469 -7.09 14.92 -2.66
C TYR A 469 -7.85 13.61 -2.88
N GLU A 470 -7.15 12.48 -3.00
CA GLU A 470 -7.72 11.16 -3.20
C GLU A 470 -8.55 10.71 -2.00
N ASN A 471 -8.15 11.10 -0.79
CA ASN A 471 -8.96 10.87 0.41
C ASN A 471 -10.30 11.60 0.33
N ALA A 472 -10.31 12.85 -0.14
CA ALA A 472 -11.53 13.63 -0.30
C ALA A 472 -12.44 13.02 -1.37
N GLN A 473 -11.87 12.49 -2.46
CA GLN A 473 -12.61 11.75 -3.48
C GLN A 473 -13.29 10.51 -2.89
N SER A 474 -12.55 9.69 -2.15
CA SER A 474 -13.07 8.47 -1.50
C SER A 474 -14.14 8.79 -0.44
N TRP A 475 -13.85 9.78 0.42
CA TRP A 475 -14.77 10.25 1.46
C TRP A 475 -16.07 10.75 0.83
N SER A 476 -16.00 11.66 -0.14
CA SER A 476 -17.19 12.24 -0.77
C SER A 476 -18.05 11.20 -1.48
N LYS A 477 -17.45 10.24 -2.17
CA LYS A 477 -18.18 9.09 -2.75
C LYS A 477 -18.93 8.31 -1.68
N LYS A 478 -18.23 7.92 -0.60
CA LYS A 478 -18.82 7.15 0.50
C LYS A 478 -19.96 7.94 1.18
N TYR A 479 -19.72 9.20 1.50
CA TYR A 479 -20.68 10.08 2.16
C TYR A 479 -21.96 10.23 1.32
N LEU A 480 -21.83 10.56 0.04
CA LEU A 480 -22.97 10.68 -0.89
C LEU A 480 -23.69 9.35 -1.05
N SER A 481 -22.96 8.23 -1.16
CA SER A 481 -23.56 6.89 -1.23
C SER A 481 -24.46 6.59 -0.03
N MET A 482 -23.99 6.88 1.19
CA MET A 482 -24.76 6.68 2.43
C MET A 482 -25.91 7.68 2.57
N LEU A 483 -25.70 8.96 2.19
CA LEU A 483 -26.73 10.01 2.21
C LEU A 483 -27.91 9.65 1.29
N PHE A 484 -27.62 9.18 0.06
CA PHE A 484 -28.67 8.73 -0.86
C PHE A 484 -29.34 7.43 -0.40
N ALA A 485 -28.61 6.53 0.27
CA ALA A 485 -29.21 5.34 0.88
C ALA A 485 -30.23 5.71 1.98
N LYS A 486 -29.88 6.67 2.84
CA LYS A 486 -30.77 7.24 3.86
C LYS A 486 -32.04 7.85 3.25
N GLY A 487 -31.91 8.55 2.12
CA GLY A 487 -33.03 9.08 1.34
C GLY A 487 -33.77 8.05 0.47
N GLU A 488 -33.54 6.75 0.67
CA GLU A 488 -34.11 5.64 -0.11
C GLU A 488 -33.82 5.67 -1.63
N ASN A 489 -32.86 6.49 -2.08
CA ASN A 489 -32.44 6.56 -3.47
C ASN A 489 -31.29 5.58 -3.74
N ARG A 490 -31.67 4.31 -3.90
CA ARG A 490 -30.70 3.22 -4.17
C ARG A 490 -29.88 3.39 -5.44
N LEU A 491 -30.43 4.03 -6.47
CA LEU A 491 -29.70 4.24 -7.73
C LEU A 491 -28.54 5.21 -7.50
N MET A 492 -28.81 6.41 -6.97
CA MET A 492 -27.76 7.37 -6.68
C MET A 492 -26.76 6.85 -5.66
N SER A 493 -27.24 6.11 -4.68
CA SER A 493 -26.38 5.44 -3.70
C SER A 493 -25.40 4.46 -4.36
N GLU A 494 -25.85 3.71 -5.37
CA GLU A 494 -25.02 2.81 -6.16
C GLU A 494 -24.02 3.56 -7.06
N LEU A 495 -24.44 4.65 -7.72
CA LEU A 495 -23.56 5.45 -8.59
C LEU A 495 -22.34 6.02 -7.85
N PHE A 496 -22.52 6.39 -6.58
CA PHE A 496 -21.44 6.87 -5.72
C PHE A 496 -20.74 5.76 -4.90
N SER A 497 -21.12 4.50 -5.07
CA SER A 497 -20.53 3.39 -4.29
C SER A 497 -19.05 3.17 -4.61
N ASN A 498 -18.32 2.64 -3.63
CA ASN A 498 -16.93 2.19 -3.79
C ASN A 498 -16.82 0.69 -4.15
N SER A 499 -17.95 0.02 -4.42
CA SER A 499 -18.02 -1.44 -4.65
C SER A 499 -17.24 -1.95 -5.87
N TYR A 500 -16.74 -1.06 -6.73
CA TYR A 500 -15.92 -1.42 -7.90
C TYR A 500 -14.43 -1.12 -7.73
N ALA A 501 -14.02 -0.58 -6.56
CA ALA A 501 -12.63 -0.30 -6.25
C ALA A 501 -11.98 -1.58 -5.66
N GLY A 502 -11.43 -2.43 -6.51
CA GLY A 502 -10.56 -3.52 -6.07
C GLY A 502 -10.69 -4.79 -6.90
N TYR A 503 -9.84 -4.91 -7.92
CA TYR A 503 -9.54 -6.19 -8.55
C TYR A 503 -8.69 -7.01 -7.57
N PHE A 504 -9.04 -8.28 -7.39
CA PHE A 504 -8.22 -9.42 -6.92
C PHE A 504 -8.40 -10.07 -5.54
N TYR A 505 -8.83 -9.44 -4.43
CA TYR A 505 -8.79 -10.17 -3.13
C TYR A 505 -9.92 -9.93 -2.11
N GLY A 506 -10.91 -9.08 -2.39
CA GLY A 506 -12.02 -8.87 -1.46
C GLY A 506 -13.17 -9.84 -1.72
N TYR A 507 -13.40 -10.81 -0.83
CA TYR A 507 -14.57 -11.69 -0.84
C TYR A 507 -15.92 -10.93 -0.68
N ASP A 508 -15.87 -9.64 -0.33
CA ASP A 508 -17.03 -8.87 0.15
C ASP A 508 -17.35 -7.57 -0.61
N ASN A 509 -16.73 -7.31 -1.77
CA ASN A 509 -16.88 -6.03 -2.47
C ASN A 509 -17.95 -5.98 -3.56
N GLN A 510 -18.64 -7.09 -3.89
CA GLN A 510 -19.63 -7.05 -4.99
C GLN A 510 -20.92 -6.32 -4.59
N SER A 511 -21.38 -5.43 -5.47
CA SER A 511 -22.64 -4.71 -5.27
C SER A 511 -23.84 -5.67 -5.26
N ILE A 512 -24.63 -5.60 -4.19
CA ILE A 512 -25.94 -6.27 -4.10
C ILE A 512 -27.05 -5.53 -4.86
N PHE A 513 -26.73 -4.40 -5.52
CA PHE A 513 -27.69 -3.61 -6.27
C PHE A 513 -28.40 -4.44 -7.35
N PHE A 514 -27.65 -5.29 -8.05
CA PHE A 514 -28.15 -6.13 -9.17
C PHE A 514 -28.93 -7.38 -8.75
N ASP A 515 -28.95 -7.71 -7.45
CA ASP A 515 -29.73 -8.85 -6.93
C ASP A 515 -31.25 -8.62 -7.08
N GLN A 516 -31.67 -7.35 -7.19
CA GLN A 516 -33.06 -6.95 -7.37
C GLN A 516 -33.30 -6.48 -8.81
N ALA A 517 -34.10 -7.21 -9.59
CA ALA A 517 -34.36 -6.87 -10.99
C ALA A 517 -34.86 -5.43 -11.21
N LYS A 518 -35.65 -4.89 -10.27
CA LYS A 518 -36.12 -3.50 -10.31
C LYS A 518 -35.00 -2.46 -10.29
N ASN A 519 -33.86 -2.76 -9.68
CA ASN A 519 -32.72 -1.86 -9.60
C ASN A 519 -31.96 -1.83 -10.93
N THR A 520 -31.73 -3.00 -11.54
CA THR A 520 -31.15 -3.13 -12.88
C THR A 520 -31.97 -2.34 -13.91
N GLU A 521 -33.30 -2.46 -13.86
CA GLU A 521 -34.19 -1.70 -14.75
C GLU A 521 -34.09 -0.19 -14.50
N LYS A 522 -34.04 0.26 -13.24
CA LYS A 522 -33.85 1.68 -12.92
C LYS A 522 -32.54 2.23 -13.47
N LEU A 523 -31.44 1.50 -13.32
CA LEU A 523 -30.14 1.90 -13.89
C LEU A 523 -30.21 1.95 -15.42
N LYS A 524 -30.83 0.95 -16.06
CA LYS A 524 -31.02 0.94 -17.51
C LYS A 524 -31.79 2.16 -18.01
N GLN A 525 -32.92 2.47 -17.38
CA GLN A 525 -33.72 3.65 -17.72
C GLN A 525 -32.96 4.96 -17.48
N PHE A 526 -32.16 5.01 -16.41
CA PHE A 526 -31.29 6.15 -16.14
C PHE A 526 -30.25 6.36 -17.25
N LEU A 527 -29.54 5.31 -17.66
CA LEU A 527 -28.53 5.36 -18.72
C LEU A 527 -29.10 5.58 -20.13
N LEU A 528 -30.40 5.37 -20.32
CA LEU A 528 -31.13 5.68 -21.55
C LEU A 528 -31.69 7.10 -21.58
N SER A 529 -31.72 7.79 -20.43
CA SER A 529 -32.24 9.15 -20.31
C SER A 529 -31.19 10.16 -20.75
N ASP A 530 -31.60 11.14 -21.57
CA ASP A 530 -30.76 12.30 -21.93
C ASP A 530 -30.86 13.44 -20.89
N THR A 531 -31.69 13.29 -19.86
CA THR A 531 -31.94 14.32 -18.84
C THR A 531 -31.49 13.84 -17.47
N HIS A 532 -30.47 14.48 -16.93
CA HIS A 532 -29.92 14.25 -15.59
C HIS A 532 -29.61 15.59 -14.90
N THR A 533 -29.82 15.66 -13.60
CA THR A 533 -29.37 16.74 -12.72
C THR A 533 -27.83 16.80 -12.65
N GLY A 534 -27.28 17.90 -12.14
CA GLY A 534 -25.82 18.05 -12.03
C GLY A 534 -25.17 16.96 -11.18
N ILE A 535 -25.81 16.55 -10.08
CA ILE A 535 -25.28 15.48 -9.22
C ILE A 535 -25.42 14.08 -9.87
N GLU A 536 -26.49 13.84 -10.63
CA GLU A 536 -26.66 12.61 -11.41
C GLU A 536 -25.59 12.46 -12.48
N GLN A 537 -25.25 13.53 -13.19
CA GLN A 537 -24.18 13.53 -14.19
C GLN A 537 -22.80 13.22 -13.58
N ILE A 538 -22.54 13.70 -12.37
CA ILE A 538 -21.30 13.36 -11.63
C ILE A 538 -21.31 11.87 -11.29
N GLY A 539 -22.40 11.38 -10.71
CA GLY A 539 -22.56 9.97 -10.37
C GLY A 539 -22.38 9.06 -11.59
N GLU A 540 -23.01 9.40 -12.72
CA GLU A 540 -22.89 8.67 -13.98
C GLU A 540 -21.43 8.60 -14.48
N LYS A 541 -20.73 9.74 -14.52
CA LYS A 541 -19.32 9.79 -14.97
C LYS A 541 -18.36 9.01 -14.07
N LEU A 542 -18.68 8.90 -12.78
CA LEU A 542 -17.89 8.12 -11.83
C LEU A 542 -18.20 6.62 -11.88
N TYR A 543 -19.37 6.25 -12.43
CA TYR A 543 -19.86 4.89 -12.39
C TYR A 543 -19.27 4.06 -13.54
N PRO A 544 -18.63 2.91 -13.26
CA PRO A 544 -17.92 2.14 -14.29
C PRO A 544 -18.86 1.32 -15.17
N ILE A 545 -20.10 1.05 -14.74
CA ILE A 545 -21.01 0.16 -15.46
C ILE A 545 -21.71 0.93 -16.58
N THR A 546 -21.58 0.43 -17.80
CA THR A 546 -22.21 1.02 -18.98
C THR A 546 -23.55 0.36 -19.31
N LEU A 547 -24.32 0.99 -20.20
CA LEU A 547 -25.55 0.40 -20.72
C LEU A 547 -25.29 -0.94 -21.44
N ASN A 548 -24.13 -1.08 -22.09
CA ASN A 548 -23.72 -2.33 -22.74
C ASN A 548 -23.51 -3.46 -21.71
N ASP A 549 -22.96 -3.16 -20.54
CA ASP A 549 -22.78 -4.12 -19.46
C ASP A 549 -24.13 -4.57 -18.88
N VAL A 550 -25.09 -3.66 -18.75
CA VAL A 550 -26.46 -3.98 -18.33
C VAL A 550 -27.12 -4.96 -19.30
N TYR A 551 -27.05 -4.70 -20.61
CA TYR A 551 -27.59 -5.63 -21.61
C TYR A 551 -26.85 -6.98 -21.64
N TYR A 552 -25.53 -6.97 -21.42
CA TYR A 552 -24.76 -8.21 -21.30
C TYR A 552 -25.25 -9.02 -20.10
N TYR A 553 -25.44 -8.38 -18.95
CA TYR A 553 -25.97 -9.02 -17.75
C TYR A 553 -27.37 -9.60 -17.96
N GLU A 554 -28.28 -8.87 -18.61
CA GLU A 554 -29.60 -9.40 -19.00
C GLU A 554 -29.48 -10.65 -19.89
N THR A 555 -28.55 -10.63 -20.86
CA THR A 555 -28.27 -11.77 -21.74
C THR A 555 -27.78 -12.98 -20.94
N ILE A 556 -26.89 -12.78 -19.97
CA ILE A 556 -26.41 -13.84 -19.08
C ILE A 556 -27.54 -14.40 -18.23
N LYS A 557 -28.39 -13.57 -17.63
CA LYS A 557 -29.54 -14.05 -16.84
C LYS A 557 -30.51 -14.87 -17.69
N ALA A 558 -30.81 -14.43 -18.91
CA ALA A 558 -31.66 -15.16 -19.84
C ALA A 558 -31.02 -16.50 -20.24
N LEU A 559 -29.72 -16.52 -20.52
CA LEU A 559 -28.96 -17.72 -20.84
C LEU A 559 -29.02 -18.74 -19.70
N PHE A 560 -28.67 -18.36 -18.47
CA PHE A 560 -28.68 -19.26 -17.32
C PHE A 560 -30.09 -19.79 -17.00
N ALA A 561 -31.12 -18.96 -17.23
CA ALA A 561 -32.51 -19.39 -17.09
C ALA A 561 -33.03 -20.27 -18.23
N ASN A 562 -32.20 -20.56 -19.24
CA ASN A 562 -32.55 -21.29 -20.46
C ASN A 562 -33.64 -20.59 -21.32
N ARG A 563 -33.68 -19.24 -21.29
CA ARG A 563 -34.52 -18.41 -22.17
C ARG A 563 -33.70 -17.95 -23.37
N ILE A 564 -33.36 -18.90 -24.24
CA ILE A 564 -32.38 -18.70 -25.32
C ILE A 564 -32.85 -17.71 -26.39
N ASP A 565 -34.15 -17.67 -26.68
CA ASP A 565 -34.71 -16.68 -27.62
C ASP A 565 -34.52 -15.24 -27.13
N GLU A 566 -34.77 -14.99 -25.84
CA GLU A 566 -34.56 -13.69 -25.19
C GLU A 566 -33.06 -13.31 -25.21
N ALA A 567 -32.19 -14.24 -24.81
CA ALA A 567 -30.74 -14.01 -24.83
C ALA A 567 -30.23 -13.71 -26.25
N LEU A 568 -30.73 -14.44 -27.26
CA LEU A 568 -30.33 -14.24 -28.65
C LEU A 568 -30.85 -12.90 -29.19
N GLN A 569 -32.08 -12.51 -28.85
CA GLN A 569 -32.65 -11.22 -29.24
C GLN A 569 -31.80 -10.05 -28.72
N ILE A 570 -31.44 -10.06 -27.43
CA ILE A 570 -30.60 -9.02 -26.83
C ILE A 570 -29.22 -9.03 -27.50
N TYR A 571 -28.61 -10.21 -27.66
CA TYR A 571 -27.31 -10.36 -28.32
C TYR A 571 -27.31 -9.83 -29.76
N GLU A 572 -28.34 -10.10 -30.57
CA GLU A 572 -28.39 -9.65 -31.97
C GLU A 572 -28.57 -8.15 -32.12
N GLN A 573 -29.22 -7.51 -31.14
CA GLN A 573 -29.36 -6.05 -31.07
C GLN A 573 -28.03 -5.38 -30.68
N GLN A 574 -27.36 -5.89 -29.64
CA GLN A 574 -26.19 -5.22 -29.05
C GLN A 574 -24.84 -5.66 -29.65
N LYS A 575 -24.73 -6.94 -30.05
CA LYS A 575 -23.54 -7.54 -30.69
C LYS A 575 -22.24 -7.40 -29.88
N PHE A 576 -22.26 -7.79 -28.60
CA PHE A 576 -21.18 -7.64 -27.62
C PHE A 576 -19.76 -8.16 -27.99
N GLY A 577 -19.57 -8.90 -29.09
CA GLY A 577 -18.25 -9.40 -29.49
C GLY A 577 -17.57 -10.42 -28.56
N LYS A 578 -18.26 -10.93 -27.52
CA LYS A 578 -17.67 -11.84 -26.50
C LYS A 578 -17.23 -13.18 -27.09
N LEU A 579 -16.00 -13.58 -26.78
CA LEU A 579 -15.43 -14.88 -27.07
C LEU A 579 -15.32 -15.69 -25.77
N PHE A 580 -15.83 -16.92 -25.79
CA PHE A 580 -15.57 -17.88 -24.72
C PHE A 580 -14.16 -18.47 -24.88
N PRO A 581 -13.46 -18.73 -23.77
CA PRO A 581 -12.06 -19.17 -23.79
C PRO A 581 -11.88 -20.63 -24.25
N ALA A 582 -12.95 -21.42 -24.25
CA ALA A 582 -12.97 -22.81 -24.70
C ALA A 582 -14.27 -23.12 -25.46
N ASN A 583 -14.37 -24.33 -26.02
CA ASN A 583 -15.60 -24.81 -26.65
C ASN A 583 -16.60 -25.28 -25.57
N PRO A 584 -17.75 -24.60 -25.39
CA PRO A 584 -18.72 -24.93 -24.35
C PRO A 584 -19.40 -26.29 -24.55
N PHE A 585 -19.28 -26.91 -25.72
CA PHE A 585 -19.91 -28.20 -26.00
C PHE A 585 -19.00 -29.40 -25.66
N ASN A 586 -17.74 -29.17 -25.31
CA ASN A 586 -16.80 -30.20 -24.90
C ASN A 586 -16.93 -30.46 -23.39
N ALA A 587 -17.01 -31.72 -22.97
CA ALA A 587 -16.95 -32.08 -21.56
C ALA A 587 -15.91 -33.17 -21.34
N HIS A 588 -15.11 -32.98 -20.29
CA HIS A 588 -14.07 -33.89 -19.84
C HIS A 588 -14.47 -34.53 -18.51
N ILE A 589 -13.80 -35.64 -18.15
CA ILE A 589 -13.99 -36.27 -16.84
C ILE A 589 -13.36 -35.40 -15.75
N TRP A 590 -12.20 -34.82 -16.04
CA TRP A 590 -11.53 -33.79 -15.24
C TRP A 590 -12.06 -32.37 -15.54
N ASP A 591 -12.11 -31.49 -14.52
CA ASP A 591 -12.60 -30.11 -14.61
C ASP A 591 -11.44 -29.10 -14.46
N ASN A 592 -10.56 -28.98 -15.46
CA ASN A 592 -9.38 -28.08 -15.45
C ASN A 592 -9.48 -27.05 -16.59
N HIS A 593 -10.29 -26.04 -16.34
CA HIS A 593 -10.52 -24.94 -17.28
C HIS A 593 -9.22 -24.28 -17.78
N ASP A 594 -8.19 -24.14 -16.93
CA ASP A 594 -6.90 -23.55 -17.35
C ASP A 594 -6.21 -24.36 -18.45
N ALA A 595 -6.24 -25.70 -18.34
CA ALA A 595 -5.70 -26.59 -19.36
C ALA A 595 -6.47 -26.49 -20.69
N GLU A 596 -7.78 -26.30 -20.63
CA GLU A 596 -8.60 -26.09 -21.84
C GLU A 596 -8.39 -24.71 -22.46
N HIS A 597 -8.25 -23.66 -21.65
CA HIS A 597 -7.97 -22.30 -22.10
C HIS A 597 -6.61 -22.22 -22.79
N ALA A 598 -5.61 -22.95 -22.28
CA ALA A 598 -4.27 -23.03 -22.85
C ALA A 598 -4.25 -23.61 -24.28
N LEU A 599 -5.30 -24.31 -24.72
CA LEU A 599 -5.43 -24.80 -26.09
C LEU A 599 -5.73 -23.68 -27.10
N GLY A 600 -6.11 -22.48 -26.65
CA GLY A 600 -6.37 -21.31 -27.50
C GLY A 600 -7.57 -21.44 -28.44
N LYS A 601 -8.50 -22.38 -28.16
CA LYS A 601 -9.67 -22.64 -29.01
C LYS A 601 -10.89 -21.89 -28.50
N SER A 602 -10.97 -20.61 -28.85
CA SER A 602 -12.09 -19.76 -28.45
C SER A 602 -13.40 -20.08 -29.20
N TYR A 603 -14.53 -19.74 -28.58
CA TYR A 603 -15.87 -19.98 -29.14
C TYR A 603 -16.74 -18.70 -29.06
N PRO A 604 -17.21 -18.13 -30.18
CA PRO A 604 -18.03 -16.92 -30.14
C PRO A 604 -19.38 -17.10 -29.44
N MET A 605 -19.75 -16.21 -28.53
CA MET A 605 -21.01 -16.28 -27.78
C MET A 605 -22.25 -16.30 -28.69
N GLY A 606 -22.26 -15.49 -29.76
CA GLY A 606 -23.37 -15.49 -30.72
C GLY A 606 -23.53 -16.81 -31.45
N LYS A 607 -22.41 -17.45 -31.81
CA LYS A 607 -22.42 -18.81 -32.38
C LYS A 607 -22.96 -19.80 -31.37
N PHE A 608 -22.62 -19.64 -30.08
CA PHE A 608 -23.06 -20.52 -29.02
C PHE A 608 -24.57 -20.45 -28.85
N LEU A 609 -25.13 -19.25 -28.67
CA LEU A 609 -26.57 -19.05 -28.52
C LEU A 609 -27.36 -19.63 -29.70
N LYS A 610 -26.90 -19.38 -30.95
CA LYS A 610 -27.51 -19.95 -32.16
C LYS A 610 -27.45 -21.47 -32.21
N THR A 611 -26.34 -22.05 -31.76
CA THR A 611 -26.14 -23.50 -31.73
C THR A 611 -27.03 -24.15 -30.66
N VAL A 612 -27.13 -23.56 -29.46
CA VAL A 612 -28.03 -24.02 -28.40
C VAL A 612 -29.49 -23.98 -28.90
N LYS A 613 -29.92 -22.87 -29.51
CA LYS A 613 -31.26 -22.74 -30.09
C LYS A 613 -31.54 -23.83 -31.14
N LEU A 614 -30.63 -24.04 -32.08
CA LEU A 614 -30.75 -25.08 -33.10
C LEU A 614 -30.91 -26.47 -32.49
N MET A 615 -30.11 -26.81 -31.47
CA MET A 615 -30.22 -28.09 -30.78
C MET A 615 -31.55 -28.24 -30.06
N GLN A 616 -32.08 -27.18 -29.43
CA GLN A 616 -33.39 -27.18 -28.80
C GLN A 616 -34.53 -27.38 -29.82
N GLU A 617 -34.45 -26.74 -30.98
CA GLU A 617 -35.40 -26.93 -32.09
C GLU A 617 -35.36 -28.36 -32.63
N LYS A 618 -34.16 -28.95 -32.79
CA LYS A 618 -34.00 -30.37 -33.16
C LYS A 618 -34.62 -31.31 -32.12
N LEU A 619 -34.41 -31.04 -30.82
CA LEU A 619 -35.05 -31.82 -29.76
C LEU A 619 -36.58 -31.72 -29.80
N ALA A 620 -37.13 -30.55 -30.09
CA ALA A 620 -38.57 -30.38 -30.25
C ALA A 620 -39.15 -31.22 -31.41
N LYS A 621 -38.33 -31.51 -32.43
CA LYS A 621 -38.66 -32.38 -33.58
C LYS A 621 -38.28 -33.86 -33.37
N GLN A 622 -37.79 -34.24 -32.19
CA GLN A 622 -37.29 -35.59 -31.88
C GLN A 622 -36.09 -36.03 -32.75
N GLU A 623 -35.28 -35.08 -33.22
CA GLU A 623 -34.10 -35.35 -34.06
C GLU A 623 -32.84 -35.53 -33.20
N GLU A 624 -32.11 -36.63 -33.42
CA GLU A 624 -30.82 -36.93 -32.77
C GLU A 624 -30.84 -36.71 -31.24
N VAL A 625 -31.91 -37.16 -30.57
CA VAL A 625 -32.27 -36.79 -29.19
C VAL A 625 -31.11 -37.00 -28.21
N TYR A 626 -30.42 -38.13 -28.29
CA TYR A 626 -29.24 -38.42 -27.47
C TYR A 626 -28.13 -37.37 -27.64
N GLN A 627 -27.68 -37.14 -28.88
CA GLN A 627 -26.53 -36.29 -29.17
C GLN A 627 -26.80 -34.82 -28.84
N ASN A 628 -27.98 -34.31 -29.22
CA ASN A 628 -28.35 -32.93 -28.94
C ASN A 628 -28.53 -32.71 -27.43
N SER A 629 -29.14 -33.65 -26.70
CA SER A 629 -29.30 -33.54 -25.25
C SER A 629 -27.95 -33.60 -24.53
N LEU A 630 -27.04 -34.47 -24.94
CA LEU A 630 -25.70 -34.55 -24.34
C LEU A 630 -24.91 -33.24 -24.54
N LEU A 631 -24.92 -32.68 -25.76
CA LEU A 631 -24.23 -31.44 -26.06
C LEU A 631 -24.86 -30.24 -25.34
N LEU A 632 -26.19 -30.21 -25.20
CA LEU A 632 -26.86 -29.20 -24.38
C LEU A 632 -26.52 -29.34 -22.90
N GLY A 633 -26.42 -30.56 -22.37
CA GLY A 633 -25.92 -30.82 -21.02
C GLY A 633 -24.53 -30.22 -20.81
N ASN A 634 -23.60 -30.48 -21.74
CA ASN A 634 -22.25 -29.90 -21.70
C ASN A 634 -22.29 -28.37 -21.77
N ALA A 635 -23.06 -27.80 -22.68
CA ALA A 635 -23.23 -26.36 -22.82
C ALA A 635 -23.67 -25.70 -21.52
N PHE A 636 -24.71 -26.22 -20.87
CA PHE A 636 -25.23 -25.67 -19.63
C PHE A 636 -24.33 -25.94 -18.42
N TYR A 637 -23.56 -27.03 -18.42
CA TYR A 637 -22.55 -27.26 -17.39
C TYR A 637 -21.40 -26.24 -17.52
N ASN A 638 -20.92 -26.04 -18.75
CA ASN A 638 -19.71 -25.27 -19.01
C ASN A 638 -19.83 -23.77 -18.82
N ILE A 639 -21.05 -23.22 -18.89
CA ILE A 639 -21.27 -21.81 -18.58
C ILE A 639 -21.22 -21.51 -17.07
N THR A 640 -21.37 -22.52 -16.20
CA THR A 640 -21.32 -22.38 -14.73
C THR A 640 -19.92 -22.08 -14.20
N HIS A 641 -19.81 -21.80 -12.89
CA HIS A 641 -18.54 -21.63 -12.19
C HIS A 641 -17.59 -22.84 -12.32
N PHE A 642 -18.16 -24.04 -12.38
CA PHE A 642 -17.42 -25.31 -12.49
C PHE A 642 -17.00 -25.64 -13.93
N GLY A 643 -17.59 -24.94 -14.89
CA GLY A 643 -17.41 -25.17 -16.30
C GLY A 643 -16.17 -24.51 -16.90
N ASN A 644 -15.83 -24.91 -18.13
CA ASN A 644 -14.69 -24.37 -18.85
C ASN A 644 -14.92 -22.96 -19.46
N VAL A 645 -16.15 -22.46 -19.54
CA VAL A 645 -16.46 -21.17 -20.18
C VAL A 645 -16.67 -20.05 -19.16
N ARG A 646 -17.33 -20.32 -18.03
CA ARG A 646 -17.67 -19.31 -17.00
C ARG A 646 -18.28 -18.04 -17.61
N ALA A 647 -19.35 -18.21 -18.40
CA ALA A 647 -19.91 -17.17 -19.26
C ALA A 647 -20.35 -15.90 -18.52
N TYR A 648 -20.60 -16.01 -17.21
CA TYR A 648 -21.08 -14.95 -16.35
C TYR A 648 -20.04 -13.85 -16.07
N GLN A 649 -18.74 -14.12 -16.23
CA GLN A 649 -17.67 -13.17 -15.89
C GLN A 649 -17.80 -11.84 -16.67
N SER A 650 -18.11 -10.79 -15.92
CA SER A 650 -18.43 -9.42 -16.39
C SER A 650 -18.32 -8.43 -15.24
N ASP A 651 -18.40 -7.14 -15.52
CA ASP A 651 -18.23 -6.09 -14.51
C ASP A 651 -19.41 -6.03 -13.51
N ILE A 652 -20.59 -6.52 -13.90
CA ILE A 652 -21.75 -6.63 -13.00
C ILE A 652 -21.71 -7.91 -12.14
N VAL A 653 -21.28 -9.05 -12.69
CA VAL A 653 -21.26 -10.33 -11.94
C VAL A 653 -19.94 -10.54 -11.20
N GLY A 654 -18.82 -10.01 -11.69
CA GLY A 654 -17.49 -10.14 -11.11
C GLY A 654 -16.64 -11.31 -11.63
N TYR A 655 -15.41 -11.40 -11.11
CA TYR A 655 -14.32 -12.25 -11.62
C TYR A 655 -13.67 -13.15 -10.54
N SER A 656 -14.40 -13.52 -9.48
CA SER A 656 -13.83 -14.30 -8.38
C SER A 656 -13.49 -15.75 -8.77
N TYR A 657 -12.36 -16.24 -8.26
CA TYR A 657 -11.93 -17.65 -8.36
C TYR A 657 -12.76 -18.60 -7.50
N SER A 658 -13.43 -18.07 -6.48
CA SER A 658 -14.28 -18.81 -5.55
C SER A 658 -15.75 -18.35 -5.66
N PRO A 659 -16.74 -19.25 -5.56
CA PRO A 659 -18.14 -18.87 -5.47
C PRO A 659 -18.43 -17.91 -4.30
N TYR A 660 -17.61 -17.92 -3.24
CA TYR A 660 -17.77 -17.03 -2.10
C TYR A 660 -17.63 -15.56 -2.44
N GLY A 661 -16.80 -15.21 -3.43
CA GLY A 661 -16.62 -13.83 -3.84
C GLY A 661 -17.78 -13.22 -4.63
N PHE A 662 -18.90 -13.95 -4.81
CA PHE A 662 -20.10 -13.49 -5.51
C PHE A 662 -21.26 -13.22 -4.55
N SER A 663 -22.12 -12.24 -4.88
CA SER A 663 -23.36 -11.98 -4.12
C SER A 663 -24.22 -13.25 -4.00
N PRO A 664 -25.04 -13.42 -2.96
CA PRO A 664 -25.86 -14.63 -2.81
C PRO A 664 -26.71 -14.97 -4.04
N THR A 665 -27.29 -13.95 -4.69
CA THR A 665 -28.11 -14.15 -5.89
C THR A 665 -27.26 -14.58 -7.09
N GLN A 666 -26.13 -13.91 -7.32
CA GLN A 666 -25.23 -14.29 -8.42
C GLN A 666 -24.60 -15.66 -8.18
N ARG A 667 -24.14 -15.92 -6.96
CA ARG A 667 -23.57 -17.19 -6.50
C ARG A 667 -24.50 -18.35 -6.85
N ARG A 668 -25.78 -18.25 -6.49
CA ARG A 668 -26.80 -19.26 -6.84
C ARG A 668 -26.90 -19.49 -8.34
N MET A 669 -26.98 -18.41 -9.12
CA MET A 669 -27.10 -18.50 -10.58
C MET A 669 -25.89 -19.20 -11.20
N ILE A 670 -24.66 -18.81 -10.81
CA ILE A 670 -23.44 -19.30 -11.46
C ILE A 670 -23.08 -20.73 -11.06
N THR A 671 -23.59 -21.24 -9.93
CA THR A 671 -23.36 -22.63 -9.48
C THR A 671 -24.51 -23.58 -9.79
N ASP A 672 -25.64 -23.11 -10.34
CA ASP A 672 -26.79 -23.95 -10.62
C ASP A 672 -26.57 -24.87 -11.84
N CYS A 673 -26.39 -26.17 -11.57
CA CYS A 673 -26.26 -27.21 -12.60
C CYS A 673 -27.59 -27.87 -13.00
N SER A 674 -28.75 -27.39 -12.52
CA SER A 674 -30.06 -28.04 -12.76
C SER A 674 -30.42 -28.14 -14.25
N LYS A 675 -30.07 -27.13 -15.06
CA LYS A 675 -30.26 -27.18 -16.52
C LYS A 675 -29.37 -28.23 -17.19
N ALA A 676 -28.12 -28.34 -16.76
CA ALA A 676 -27.20 -29.35 -17.25
C ALA A 676 -27.73 -30.76 -16.91
N TYR A 677 -28.10 -30.99 -15.65
CA TYR A 677 -28.69 -32.24 -15.17
C TYR A 677 -29.91 -32.64 -16.00
N MET A 678 -30.86 -31.70 -16.21
CA MET A 678 -32.06 -31.95 -17.02
C MET A 678 -31.71 -32.47 -18.43
N TYR A 679 -30.74 -31.87 -19.11
CA TYR A 679 -30.33 -32.30 -20.44
C TYR A 679 -29.53 -33.61 -20.42
N TYR A 680 -28.70 -33.85 -19.41
CA TYR A 680 -28.04 -35.14 -19.23
C TYR A 680 -29.03 -36.28 -18.95
N GLN A 681 -30.09 -36.03 -18.18
CA GLN A 681 -31.17 -37.00 -17.98
C GLN A 681 -31.90 -37.31 -19.31
N LYS A 682 -32.23 -36.29 -20.11
CA LYS A 682 -32.80 -36.51 -21.46
C LYS A 682 -31.88 -37.33 -22.36
N ALA A 683 -30.56 -37.10 -22.28
CA ALA A 683 -29.59 -37.90 -23.01
C ALA A 683 -29.57 -39.35 -22.49
N PHE A 684 -29.61 -39.56 -21.17
CA PHE A 684 -29.69 -40.88 -20.56
C PHE A 684 -30.93 -41.66 -21.01
N ASP A 685 -32.09 -40.99 -21.06
CA ASP A 685 -33.36 -41.61 -21.48
C ASP A 685 -33.34 -42.01 -22.95
N ALA A 686 -32.66 -41.23 -23.80
CA ALA A 686 -32.50 -41.50 -25.23
C ALA A 686 -31.31 -42.42 -25.56
N ALA A 687 -30.48 -42.78 -24.58
CA ALA A 687 -29.29 -43.58 -24.79
C ALA A 687 -29.64 -45.04 -25.12
N THR A 688 -29.06 -45.55 -26.20
CA THR A 688 -29.31 -46.91 -26.69
C THR A 688 -28.23 -47.91 -26.29
N THR A 689 -27.08 -47.43 -25.80
CA THR A 689 -25.97 -48.30 -25.36
C THR A 689 -25.63 -48.10 -23.89
N ARG A 690 -25.01 -49.10 -23.27
CA ARG A 690 -24.51 -49.03 -21.89
C ARG A 690 -23.43 -47.95 -21.75
N GLU A 691 -22.55 -47.80 -22.75
CA GLU A 691 -21.54 -46.71 -22.79
C GLU A 691 -22.17 -45.32 -22.71
N GLN A 692 -23.21 -45.08 -23.51
CA GLN A 692 -23.93 -43.81 -23.50
C GLN A 692 -24.59 -43.54 -22.15
N LYS A 693 -25.19 -44.57 -21.54
CA LYS A 693 -25.80 -44.48 -20.21
C LYS A 693 -24.77 -44.25 -19.11
N ALA A 694 -23.63 -44.93 -19.15
CA ALA A 694 -22.51 -44.71 -18.23
C ALA A 694 -22.02 -43.26 -18.28
N LYS A 695 -21.83 -42.74 -19.50
CA LYS A 695 -21.44 -41.35 -19.73
C LYS A 695 -22.44 -40.35 -19.15
N CYS A 696 -23.72 -40.50 -19.45
CA CYS A 696 -24.74 -39.59 -18.92
C CYS A 696 -24.84 -39.68 -17.39
N THR A 697 -24.70 -40.89 -16.83
CA THR A 697 -24.73 -41.12 -15.38
C THR A 697 -23.59 -40.39 -14.66
N TYR A 698 -22.36 -40.45 -15.19
CA TYR A 698 -21.25 -39.69 -14.64
C TYR A 698 -21.46 -38.17 -14.72
N MET A 699 -21.96 -37.68 -15.86
CA MET A 699 -22.22 -36.24 -16.04
C MET A 699 -23.31 -35.72 -15.09
N MET A 700 -24.34 -36.53 -14.81
CA MET A 700 -25.33 -36.24 -13.75
C MET A 700 -24.69 -36.23 -12.37
N ALA A 701 -23.81 -37.18 -12.05
CA ALA A 701 -23.09 -37.23 -10.78
C ALA A 701 -22.21 -35.97 -10.54
N LYS A 702 -21.60 -35.39 -11.58
CA LYS A 702 -20.89 -34.10 -11.48
C LYS A 702 -21.83 -32.97 -11.04
N CYS A 703 -23.05 -32.95 -11.54
CA CYS A 703 -24.06 -31.96 -11.17
C CYS A 703 -24.54 -32.17 -9.73
N GLU A 704 -24.76 -33.42 -9.31
CA GLU A 704 -25.13 -33.78 -7.93
C GLU A 704 -24.05 -33.34 -6.93
N ARG A 705 -22.77 -33.62 -7.23
CA ARG A 705 -21.62 -33.15 -6.45
C ARG A 705 -21.66 -31.63 -6.25
N ASN A 706 -21.84 -30.90 -7.33
CA ASN A 706 -21.82 -29.44 -7.30
C ASN A 706 -23.02 -28.86 -6.53
N ALA A 707 -24.21 -29.48 -6.66
CA ALA A 707 -25.39 -29.11 -5.89
C ALA A 707 -25.19 -29.35 -4.39
N TYR A 708 -24.55 -30.47 -4.01
CA TYR A 708 -24.18 -30.74 -2.62
C TYR A 708 -23.27 -29.67 -2.04
N TYR A 709 -22.18 -29.29 -2.72
CA TYR A 709 -21.29 -28.25 -2.22
C TYR A 709 -21.97 -26.88 -2.11
N TYR A 710 -22.93 -26.59 -3.00
CA TYR A 710 -23.72 -25.38 -2.86
C TYR A 710 -24.60 -25.40 -1.59
N GLU A 711 -25.39 -26.46 -1.39
CA GLU A 711 -26.30 -26.59 -0.23
C GLU A 711 -25.55 -26.71 1.10
N LYS A 712 -24.39 -27.39 1.10
CA LYS A 712 -23.59 -27.57 2.31
C LYS A 712 -22.79 -26.32 2.66
N ASN A 713 -22.12 -25.73 1.68
CA ASN A 713 -21.09 -24.72 1.91
C ASN A 713 -21.55 -23.35 1.38
N TYR A 714 -21.66 -23.22 0.06
CA TYR A 714 -21.81 -21.91 -0.60
C TYR A 714 -23.09 -21.16 -0.26
N SER A 715 -24.15 -21.83 0.18
CA SER A 715 -25.42 -21.20 0.60
C SER A 715 -25.47 -20.82 2.08
N LYS A 716 -24.57 -21.37 2.91
CA LYS A 716 -24.59 -21.20 4.37
C LYS A 716 -23.53 -20.24 4.88
N TYR A 717 -22.34 -20.26 4.27
CA TYR A 717 -21.18 -19.54 4.78
C TYR A 717 -20.86 -18.28 3.97
N ALA A 718 -20.26 -17.31 4.64
CA ALA A 718 -19.83 -16.06 4.02
C ALA A 718 -18.57 -16.24 3.17
N ASN A 719 -17.61 -17.04 3.65
CA ASN A 719 -16.31 -17.34 3.05
C ASN A 719 -15.83 -18.76 3.44
N GLU A 720 -14.72 -19.23 2.84
CA GLU A 720 -14.15 -20.56 3.10
C GLU A 720 -13.68 -20.74 4.55
N TRP A 721 -13.21 -19.68 5.21
CA TRP A 721 -12.69 -19.73 6.59
C TRP A 721 -13.78 -19.93 7.65
N SER A 722 -15.03 -19.71 7.26
CA SER A 722 -16.21 -19.89 8.11
C SER A 722 -16.85 -21.26 7.95
N GLU A 723 -16.34 -22.10 7.04
CA GLU A 723 -16.81 -23.48 6.90
C GLU A 723 -16.49 -24.25 8.19
N GLU A 724 -17.48 -24.94 8.76
CA GLU A 724 -17.25 -25.86 9.86
C GLU A 724 -16.46 -27.08 9.38
N ASP A 725 -15.42 -27.46 10.12
CA ASP A 725 -14.67 -28.70 9.87
C ASP A 725 -15.62 -29.90 9.88
N ASP A 726 -15.52 -30.73 8.84
CA ASP A 726 -16.29 -31.97 8.71
C ASP A 726 -15.33 -33.16 8.61
N ASP A 727 -15.64 -34.23 9.34
CA ASP A 727 -14.94 -35.53 9.27
C ASP A 727 -15.32 -36.31 7.98
N VAL A 728 -16.32 -35.85 7.22
CA VAL A 728 -16.76 -36.49 5.97
C VAL A 728 -15.94 -36.01 4.77
N ASP A 729 -14.81 -36.70 4.54
CA ASP A 729 -13.96 -36.51 3.35
C ASP A 729 -14.62 -36.97 2.03
N PHE A 730 -15.71 -37.75 2.10
CA PHE A 730 -16.27 -38.46 0.94
C PHE A 730 -17.77 -38.79 1.04
N ILE A 731 -18.51 -38.62 -0.05
CA ILE A 731 -19.87 -39.14 -0.22
C ILE A 731 -20.07 -39.73 -1.63
N ALA A 732 -20.67 -40.91 -1.69
CA ALA A 732 -21.08 -41.55 -2.93
C ALA A 732 -22.44 -41.00 -3.41
N TRP A 733 -22.44 -40.10 -4.39
CA TRP A 733 -23.66 -39.57 -5.00
C TRP A 733 -24.45 -40.66 -5.74
N GLU A 734 -25.74 -40.45 -5.94
CA GLU A 734 -26.62 -41.42 -6.62
C GLU A 734 -26.06 -41.81 -7.99
N GLY A 735 -25.59 -40.84 -8.77
CA GLY A 735 -24.94 -41.10 -10.05
C GLY A 735 -23.65 -41.92 -9.93
N PHE A 736 -22.84 -41.73 -8.88
CA PHE A 736 -21.65 -42.58 -8.66
C PHE A 736 -22.02 -44.00 -8.27
N GLN A 737 -22.98 -44.17 -7.36
CA GLN A 737 -23.49 -45.50 -6.99
C GLN A 737 -24.05 -46.23 -8.20
N LYS A 738 -24.85 -45.53 -9.02
CA LYS A 738 -25.42 -46.08 -10.24
C LYS A 738 -24.37 -46.42 -11.29
N LEU A 739 -23.35 -45.56 -11.46
CA LEU A 739 -22.24 -45.80 -12.38
C LEU A 739 -21.48 -47.09 -12.01
N HIS A 740 -21.23 -47.31 -10.71
CA HIS A 740 -20.59 -48.52 -10.20
C HIS A 740 -21.47 -49.77 -10.32
N ASN A 741 -22.71 -49.70 -9.83
CA ASN A 741 -23.59 -50.86 -9.72
C ASN A 741 -24.11 -51.34 -11.08
N GLU A 742 -24.38 -50.41 -12.00
CA GLU A 742 -25.07 -50.72 -13.25
C GLU A 742 -24.18 -50.69 -14.50
N TYR A 743 -22.99 -50.09 -14.46
CA TYR A 743 -22.18 -49.83 -15.68
C TYR A 743 -20.66 -50.11 -15.53
N SER A 744 -20.24 -50.91 -14.55
CA SER A 744 -18.83 -51.26 -14.30
C SER A 744 -18.13 -52.03 -15.42
N ASP A 745 -18.91 -52.63 -16.33
CA ASP A 745 -18.45 -53.33 -17.53
C ASP A 745 -18.12 -52.41 -18.71
N THR A 746 -18.43 -51.12 -18.61
CA THR A 746 -18.25 -50.15 -19.72
C THR A 746 -16.82 -49.61 -19.80
N GLN A 747 -16.36 -49.27 -20.99
CA GLN A 747 -15.09 -48.58 -21.19
C GLN A 747 -15.11 -47.22 -20.50
N TYR A 748 -16.22 -46.48 -20.62
CA TYR A 748 -16.34 -45.17 -19.99
C TYR A 748 -16.18 -45.23 -18.46
N TYR A 749 -16.67 -46.28 -17.80
CA TYR A 749 -16.44 -46.49 -16.36
C TYR A 749 -14.94 -46.61 -16.02
N GLN A 750 -14.17 -47.33 -16.84
CA GLN A 750 -12.72 -47.46 -16.64
C GLN A 750 -12.01 -46.12 -16.83
N GLU A 751 -12.39 -45.34 -17.84
CA GLU A 751 -11.88 -43.97 -18.05
C GLU A 751 -12.16 -43.07 -16.85
N VAL A 752 -13.34 -43.20 -16.22
CA VAL A 752 -13.68 -42.44 -15.00
C VAL A 752 -12.82 -42.86 -13.81
N ILE A 753 -12.52 -44.14 -13.64
CA ILE A 753 -11.59 -44.61 -12.58
C ILE A 753 -10.18 -44.04 -12.79
N GLU A 754 -9.72 -43.96 -14.05
CA GLU A 754 -8.40 -43.44 -14.39
C GLU A 754 -8.29 -41.93 -14.12
N GLU A 755 -9.32 -41.15 -14.49
CA GLU A 755 -9.26 -39.69 -14.48
C GLU A 755 -9.88 -39.04 -13.22
N CYS A 756 -10.81 -39.70 -12.51
CA CYS A 756 -11.50 -39.15 -11.35
C CYS A 756 -11.04 -39.81 -10.04
N GLY A 757 -10.08 -39.18 -9.36
CA GLY A 757 -9.57 -39.67 -8.07
C GLY A 757 -10.66 -39.89 -7.01
N TYR A 758 -11.67 -39.01 -6.97
CA TYR A 758 -12.80 -39.12 -6.03
C TYR A 758 -13.65 -40.38 -6.30
N PHE A 759 -13.94 -40.67 -7.58
CA PHE A 759 -14.69 -41.87 -7.96
C PHE A 759 -13.85 -43.14 -7.77
N ARG A 760 -12.55 -43.11 -8.05
CA ARG A 760 -11.67 -44.24 -7.74
C ARG A 760 -11.66 -44.57 -6.25
N THR A 761 -11.56 -43.56 -5.39
CA THR A 761 -11.62 -43.75 -3.93
C THR A 761 -12.95 -44.34 -3.47
N TYR A 762 -14.08 -43.97 -4.10
CA TYR A 762 -15.37 -44.62 -3.84
C TYR A 762 -15.30 -46.13 -4.12
N VAL A 763 -14.88 -46.50 -5.32
CA VAL A 763 -14.83 -47.89 -5.80
C VAL A 763 -13.84 -48.74 -5.01
N GLU A 764 -12.74 -48.16 -4.52
CA GLU A 764 -11.74 -48.88 -3.72
C GLU A 764 -12.15 -49.13 -2.25
N ARG A 765 -13.16 -48.40 -1.76
CA ARG A 765 -13.64 -48.47 -0.37
C ARG A 765 -14.90 -49.33 -0.19
N GLU A 766 -15.70 -49.49 -1.24
CA GLU A 766 -16.77 -50.50 -1.34
C GLU A 766 -16.19 -51.88 -1.72
#